data_AF-A0A0L9VMP1-F1
#
_entry.id   AF-A0A0L9VMP1-F1
#
_cell.length_a   1.000
_cell.length_b   1.000
_cell.length_c   1.000
_cell.angle_alpha   90.00
_cell.angle_beta   90.00
_cell.angle_gamma   90.00
#
_symmetry.space_group_name_H-M   'P 1'
#
loop_
_entity.id
_entity.type
_entity.pdbx_description
1 polymer ?
#
loop_
_entity_poly.entity_id
_entity_poly.type
_entity_poly.pdbx_seq_one_letter_code
_entity_poly.pdbx_strand_id
1 'polypeptide(L)'
;MFKKLGRKIEREITKPFKNKPRPRPPSSQPPPLPSSTPPPPPPPPPPSPPPPPSPPPSPPPPPKQPNAPFLFPQALSTILPDPATFFAPNLLSSPLPTNSFFQNYVLQNGDTPEYIHPYLIKSSNSSLSLSYPSLSFNPSFIAQVFNPDITVSSTESKTTPGSHSRHVISSFSDMSVTLDIPSSNLRFFLVRGSPFVTASVTCPTPLSITTMHAILSLSSNNSLTKHTLQLNNGQTWLIHTSSPISLNHTLSQITSGEFSGIIRIVVLPDSDPKYEVILNRFSSCYPVSGDAAFTNPFCVKYTWEKKGWGELLMLAHPLHLQLLNDGECGVTVLHDLKFRSIDGELVGVVGDSWLLKTDPVSVTWHSTRGIKEEFHEEIFSVLSEEVEALNPLGITTTSCYFYGKIIARAARLALIAEEVAFFDAIPTIGNFLKEIIEPWLDGTFSGNGFLYDGKWGGIVTKQGSKDSGADFGFGVYNDHHYNLGYFLYGIAVLAKVDPAWGRKYKPQAYSLVADFMNLGRRPDSNYTRLRCFDLYKLHSWAGGLTEFADGRNQESTSEAVNAYYSAALMGLAYGDTELIATGSTLAALEIHAAQMWWHLGEGHKLYEEDFTKENKVVSVVWANKRDSGLWFAPAQWRECRLGIHVLPLSPITEALFSDVGYVKELVEWTVPNLNRKCVGEGWKGFIYALEGTYDKESALQKVRGLKVFDDGNSMSNLLWWIQSRGEVEEEFGQGKQCWFGHYCH
;
A
#
# COMPACT_ATOMS: atom_id res chain seq x y z
N MET A 1 -23.89 -4.61 -56.06
CA MET A 1 -23.92 -4.17 -57.47
C MET A 1 -24.36 -2.71 -57.52
N PHE A 2 -23.60 -1.87 -58.23
CA PHE A 2 -23.93 -0.55 -58.80
C PHE A 2 -24.21 0.71 -57.94
N LYS A 3 -23.17 1.56 -57.93
CA LYS A 3 -23.11 3.04 -57.96
C LYS A 3 -24.23 3.75 -58.75
N LYS A 4 -24.64 4.95 -58.30
CA LYS A 4 -24.41 6.30 -58.92
C LYS A 4 -25.28 7.36 -58.19
N LEU A 5 -24.76 8.44 -57.61
CA LEU A 5 -24.10 9.67 -58.13
C LEU A 5 -25.05 10.72 -58.75
N GLY A 6 -25.06 11.93 -58.19
CA GLY A 6 -25.57 13.18 -58.81
C GLY A 6 -25.70 14.35 -57.81
N ARG A 7 -24.63 15.15 -57.58
CA ARG A 7 -24.39 16.56 -58.02
C ARG A 7 -25.28 17.63 -57.34
N LYS A 8 -24.71 18.48 -56.46
CA LYS A 8 -24.15 19.86 -56.68
C LYS A 8 -25.27 20.90 -56.93
N ILE A 9 -25.45 21.93 -56.09
CA ILE A 9 -24.82 23.28 -56.22
C ILE A 9 -25.06 24.14 -54.95
N GLU A 10 -24.05 24.95 -54.63
CA GLU A 10 -23.95 25.99 -53.60
C GLU A 10 -24.62 27.33 -53.99
N ARG A 11 -24.98 28.15 -52.98
CA ARG A 11 -24.80 29.63 -52.93
C ARG A 11 -25.11 30.14 -51.52
N GLU A 12 -24.09 30.60 -50.79
CA GLU A 12 -23.66 32.01 -50.62
C GLU A 12 -24.58 32.88 -49.76
N ILE A 13 -24.10 33.24 -48.56
CA ILE A 13 -24.44 34.50 -47.86
C ILE A 13 -23.13 35.15 -47.40
N THR A 14 -23.09 36.47 -47.58
CA THR A 14 -21.98 37.40 -47.74
C THR A 14 -21.37 37.92 -46.44
N LYS A 15 -20.05 38.19 -46.48
CA LYS A 15 -19.31 39.04 -45.52
C LYS A 15 -19.01 40.40 -46.15
N PRO A 16 -18.98 41.52 -45.38
CA PRO A 16 -18.37 42.76 -45.83
C PRO A 16 -16.91 42.89 -45.38
N PHE A 17 -16.12 43.49 -46.27
CA PHE A 17 -14.68 43.80 -46.20
C PHE A 17 -14.38 45.07 -45.37
N LYS A 18 -13.16 45.13 -44.79
CA LYS A 18 -12.26 46.32 -44.88
C LYS A 18 -10.78 46.00 -44.57
N ASN A 19 -10.02 46.03 -45.67
CA ASN A 19 -8.60 46.16 -46.01
C ASN A 19 -7.44 46.32 -44.98
N LYS A 20 -6.35 45.61 -45.30
CA LYS A 20 -4.93 45.79 -44.90
C LYS A 20 -4.22 46.87 -45.76
N PRO A 21 -3.12 47.48 -45.29
CA PRO A 21 -2.10 48.09 -46.16
C PRO A 21 -0.92 47.14 -46.47
N ARG A 22 -0.34 47.32 -47.67
CA ARG A 22 0.82 46.61 -48.25
C ARG A 22 2.11 47.49 -48.20
N PRO A 23 3.30 46.93 -48.50
CA PRO A 23 4.63 47.46 -48.15
C PRO A 23 5.26 48.38 -49.22
N ARG A 24 6.36 49.07 -48.88
CA ARG A 24 7.23 49.80 -49.83
C ARG A 24 8.66 49.21 -49.93
N PRO A 25 9.35 49.36 -51.09
CA PRO A 25 10.67 48.79 -51.42
C PRO A 25 11.84 49.82 -51.33
N PRO A 26 13.10 49.47 -51.65
CA PRO A 26 14.32 50.07 -51.06
C PRO A 26 15.05 51.10 -51.95
N SER A 27 15.94 51.93 -51.37
CA SER A 27 17.32 52.17 -51.88
C SER A 27 18.09 53.31 -51.17
N SER A 28 19.42 53.13 -51.17
CA SER A 28 20.53 54.11 -51.19
C SER A 28 21.04 54.79 -49.90
N GLN A 29 22.34 54.57 -49.65
CA GLN A 29 23.20 55.19 -48.63
C GLN A 29 23.57 56.65 -48.97
N PRO A 30 23.89 57.46 -47.94
CA PRO A 30 24.88 58.55 -48.02
C PRO A 30 26.13 58.32 -47.13
N PRO A 31 27.21 59.12 -47.28
CA PRO A 31 28.60 58.76 -46.97
C PRO A 31 29.05 59.03 -45.50
N PRO A 32 30.26 58.60 -45.09
CA PRO A 32 30.71 58.63 -43.69
C PRO A 32 31.59 59.84 -43.34
N LEU A 33 31.61 60.22 -42.05
CA LEU A 33 32.73 60.75 -41.22
C LEU A 33 32.17 61.45 -39.96
N PRO A 34 32.93 61.66 -38.85
CA PRO A 34 34.20 61.06 -38.44
C PRO A 34 34.15 60.46 -37.02
N SER A 35 35.17 59.65 -36.73
CA SER A 35 35.52 59.06 -35.43
C SER A 35 35.59 60.09 -34.29
N SER A 36 34.90 59.82 -33.18
CA SER A 36 35.24 60.39 -31.87
C SER A 36 35.04 59.35 -30.75
N THR A 37 36.17 58.97 -30.15
CA THR A 37 36.42 58.49 -28.77
C THR A 37 35.56 57.35 -28.16
N PRO A 38 36.20 56.28 -27.63
CA PRO A 38 35.50 55.22 -26.92
C PRO A 38 34.91 55.71 -25.59
N PRO A 39 33.76 55.16 -25.14
CA PRO A 39 33.17 55.49 -23.86
C PRO A 39 34.03 54.99 -22.69
N PRO A 40 33.98 55.66 -21.51
CA PRO A 40 34.75 55.23 -20.35
C PRO A 40 34.25 53.87 -19.82
N PRO A 41 35.14 53.07 -19.19
CA PRO A 41 34.76 51.78 -18.65
C PRO A 41 33.73 51.95 -17.51
N PRO A 42 32.81 50.98 -17.34
CA PRO A 42 31.81 51.02 -16.29
C PRO A 42 32.48 50.97 -14.91
N PRO A 43 31.90 51.62 -13.88
CA PRO A 43 32.44 51.59 -12.53
C PRO A 43 32.43 50.16 -11.97
N PRO A 44 33.40 49.81 -11.11
CA PRO A 44 33.47 48.49 -10.49
C PRO A 44 32.21 48.23 -9.65
N PRO A 45 31.74 46.97 -9.59
CA PRO A 45 30.57 46.62 -8.80
C PRO A 45 30.80 46.92 -7.32
N PRO A 46 29.76 47.33 -6.58
CA PRO A 46 29.87 47.58 -5.15
C PRO A 46 30.28 46.29 -4.41
N PRO A 47 31.06 46.41 -3.31
CA PRO A 47 31.46 45.25 -2.53
C PRO A 47 30.24 44.52 -1.98
N SER A 48 30.30 43.19 -2.03
CA SER A 48 29.28 42.28 -1.51
C SER A 48 28.91 42.65 -0.06
N PRO A 49 27.61 42.70 0.29
CA PRO A 49 27.23 42.89 1.70
C PRO A 49 27.80 41.74 2.54
N PRO A 50 28.19 42.01 3.80
CA PRO A 50 28.70 40.97 4.69
C PRO A 50 27.64 39.87 4.86
N PRO A 51 28.06 38.60 5.04
CA PRO A 51 27.12 37.51 5.26
C PRO A 51 26.27 37.82 6.49
N PRO A 52 24.98 37.46 6.49
CA PRO A 52 24.13 37.63 7.66
C PRO A 52 24.74 36.88 8.85
N PRO A 53 24.62 37.41 10.07
CA PRO A 53 25.11 36.72 11.26
C PRO A 53 24.49 35.33 11.34
N SER A 54 25.32 34.35 11.71
CA SER A 54 24.88 32.98 11.96
C SER A 54 23.64 32.99 12.85
N PRO A 55 22.59 32.21 12.53
CA PRO A 55 21.47 32.07 13.45
C PRO A 55 22.02 31.64 14.81
N PRO A 56 21.47 32.16 15.93
CA PRO A 56 21.87 31.70 17.25
C PRO A 56 21.72 30.18 17.30
N PRO A 57 22.62 29.46 18.00
CA PRO A 57 22.46 28.03 18.18
C PRO A 57 21.06 27.76 18.69
N SER A 58 20.38 26.82 18.04
CA SER A 58 19.08 26.34 18.49
C SER A 58 19.16 26.08 20.00
N PRO A 59 18.17 26.52 20.80
CA PRO A 59 18.15 26.18 22.21
C PRO A 59 18.29 24.66 22.32
N PRO A 60 19.07 24.16 23.29
CA PRO A 60 19.19 22.72 23.49
C PRO A 60 17.77 22.14 23.56
N PRO A 61 17.53 20.96 22.96
CA PRO A 61 16.24 20.32 23.07
C PRO A 61 15.82 20.30 24.54
N PRO A 62 14.55 20.59 24.86
CA PRO A 62 14.11 20.56 26.24
C PRO A 62 14.58 19.23 26.85
N PRO A 63 15.19 19.25 28.05
CA PRO A 63 15.59 18.01 28.70
C PRO A 63 14.37 17.08 28.71
N LYS A 64 14.57 15.83 28.25
CA LYS A 64 13.54 14.78 28.29
C LYS A 64 12.83 14.92 29.64
N GLN A 65 11.52 15.20 29.61
CA GLN A 65 10.74 15.19 30.83
C GLN A 65 10.99 13.86 31.55
N PRO A 66 11.20 13.86 32.88
CA PRO A 66 11.45 12.63 33.59
C PRO A 66 10.23 11.72 33.49
N ASN A 67 10.43 10.55 32.86
CA ASN A 67 9.67 9.30 32.94
C ASN A 67 8.22 9.41 33.45
N ALA A 68 7.30 9.97 32.67
CA ALA A 68 5.97 9.40 32.68
C ALA A 68 6.10 7.99 32.07
N PRO A 69 5.63 6.91 32.73
CA PRO A 69 5.57 5.61 32.08
C PRO A 69 4.74 5.76 30.80
N PHE A 70 5.16 5.08 29.74
CA PHE A 70 4.37 4.98 28.51
C PHE A 70 2.94 4.52 28.83
N LEU A 71 1.97 4.89 27.99
CA LEU A 71 0.54 4.68 28.24
C LEU A 71 0.19 3.21 28.54
N PHE A 72 0.87 2.28 27.89
CA PHE A 72 0.77 0.85 28.14
C PHE A 72 2.01 0.33 28.90
N PRO A 73 1.87 -0.74 29.72
CA PRO A 73 3.01 -1.37 30.38
C PRO A 73 4.08 -1.83 29.37
N GLN A 74 5.35 -1.73 29.73
CA GLN A 74 6.45 -2.15 28.85
C GLN A 74 6.47 -3.67 28.67
N ALA A 75 6.72 -4.11 27.44
CA ALA A 75 6.93 -5.51 27.10
C ALA A 75 8.38 -5.93 27.32
N LEU A 76 8.58 -7.16 27.80
CA LEU A 76 9.86 -7.85 27.76
C LEU A 76 9.72 -9.04 26.82
N SER A 77 9.79 -8.76 25.51
CA SER A 77 9.60 -9.80 24.50
C SER A 77 10.79 -10.74 24.44
N THR A 78 10.52 -12.05 24.46
CA THR A 78 11.53 -13.10 24.31
C THR A 78 11.63 -13.65 22.89
N ILE A 79 10.73 -13.22 22.00
CA ILE A 79 10.58 -13.77 20.65
C ILE A 79 11.02 -12.80 19.55
N LEU A 80 11.05 -11.50 19.83
CA LEU A 80 11.33 -10.48 18.82
C LEU A 80 12.82 -10.45 18.43
N PRO A 81 13.15 -10.50 17.13
CA PRO A 81 14.54 -10.48 16.66
C PRO A 81 15.25 -9.18 17.05
N ASP A 82 16.58 -9.22 17.14
CA ASP A 82 17.41 -8.04 17.40
C ASP A 82 17.61 -7.20 16.12
N PRO A 83 17.02 -5.99 16.02
CA PRO A 83 17.15 -5.16 14.83
C PRO A 83 18.59 -4.72 14.57
N ALA A 84 19.45 -4.66 15.59
CA ALA A 84 20.87 -4.30 15.44
C ALA A 84 21.66 -5.28 14.55
N THR A 85 21.09 -6.45 14.25
CA THR A 85 21.68 -7.44 13.36
C THR A 85 21.81 -6.93 11.92
N PHE A 86 20.84 -6.13 11.45
CA PHE A 86 20.75 -5.71 10.05
C PHE A 86 20.57 -4.20 9.88
N PHE A 87 20.05 -3.46 10.86
CA PHE A 87 19.90 -2.02 10.75
C PHE A 87 21.16 -1.29 11.22
N ALA A 88 21.54 -0.24 10.49
CA ALA A 88 22.63 0.63 10.89
C ALA A 88 22.32 1.33 12.24
N PRO A 89 23.32 1.61 13.10
CA PRO A 89 23.11 2.15 14.43
C PRO A 89 22.30 3.44 14.50
N ASN A 90 22.38 4.29 13.47
CA ASN A 90 21.61 5.54 13.40
C ASN A 90 20.09 5.30 13.27
N LEU A 91 19.66 4.14 12.76
CA LEU A 91 18.25 3.80 12.59
C LEU A 91 17.62 3.21 13.86
N LEU A 92 18.42 2.65 14.76
CA LEU A 92 17.94 1.99 15.99
C LEU A 92 17.40 2.96 17.05
N SER A 93 17.55 4.26 16.84
CA SER A 93 17.04 5.29 17.76
C SER A 93 15.57 5.64 17.54
N SER A 94 14.94 5.07 16.51
CA SER A 94 13.56 5.32 16.13
C SER A 94 12.82 3.99 15.91
N PRO A 95 11.48 3.98 16.02
CA PRO A 95 10.66 2.82 15.70
C PRO A 95 10.94 2.31 14.28
N LEU A 96 10.97 0.98 14.15
CA LEU A 96 11.35 0.31 12.90
C LEU A 96 10.13 -0.28 12.20
N PRO A 97 10.15 -0.37 10.86
CA PRO A 97 9.09 -1.03 10.11
C PRO A 97 9.07 -2.54 10.43
N THR A 98 7.86 -3.10 10.46
CA THR A 98 7.62 -4.51 10.78
C THR A 98 6.86 -5.26 9.70
N ASN A 99 6.09 -4.57 8.85
CA ASN A 99 5.26 -5.17 7.79
C ASN A 99 5.65 -4.62 6.41
N SER A 100 6.92 -4.21 6.25
CA SER A 100 7.40 -3.56 5.02
C SER A 100 7.71 -4.56 3.91
N PHE A 101 7.74 -4.09 2.67
CA PHE A 101 8.07 -4.86 1.47
C PHE A 101 9.49 -5.45 1.45
N PHE A 102 10.36 -5.05 2.38
CA PHE A 102 11.74 -5.53 2.48
C PHE A 102 11.99 -6.36 3.75
N GLN A 103 10.94 -6.71 4.48
CA GLN A 103 11.05 -7.25 5.84
C GLN A 103 11.92 -8.51 5.92
N ASN A 104 11.92 -9.38 4.91
CA ASN A 104 12.77 -10.57 4.87
C ASN A 104 14.26 -10.25 4.98
N TYR A 105 14.72 -9.06 4.52
CA TYR A 105 16.14 -8.68 4.64
C TYR A 105 16.61 -8.48 6.08
N VAL A 106 15.71 -8.41 7.07
CA VAL A 106 16.07 -8.24 8.48
C VAL A 106 15.66 -9.42 9.37
N LEU A 107 15.18 -10.50 8.75
CA LEU A 107 14.71 -11.69 9.45
C LEU A 107 15.61 -12.88 9.13
N GLN A 108 15.77 -13.77 10.09
CA GLN A 108 16.60 -14.98 9.98
C GLN A 108 18.00 -14.66 9.42
N ASN A 109 18.33 -15.17 8.23
CA ASN A 109 19.61 -14.94 7.56
C ASN A 109 19.61 -13.70 6.65
N GLY A 110 18.44 -13.10 6.40
CA GLY A 110 18.29 -11.94 5.51
C GLY A 110 18.48 -12.26 4.03
N ASP A 111 18.44 -13.55 3.65
CA ASP A 111 18.71 -14.04 2.30
C ASP A 111 17.46 -14.59 1.60
N THR A 112 16.27 -14.37 2.16
CA THR A 112 15.02 -14.65 1.45
C THR A 112 14.74 -13.52 0.44
N PRO A 113 14.40 -13.84 -0.82
CA PRO A 113 14.14 -12.81 -1.83
C PRO A 113 12.99 -11.88 -1.47
N GLU A 114 13.09 -10.62 -1.90
CA GLU A 114 11.99 -9.64 -1.82
C GLU A 114 11.64 -9.11 -3.21
N TYR A 115 10.37 -8.72 -3.38
CA TYR A 115 9.91 -8.17 -4.65
C TYR A 115 10.07 -6.67 -4.70
N ILE A 116 11.09 -6.23 -5.44
CA ILE A 116 11.38 -4.84 -5.71
C ILE A 116 11.08 -4.62 -7.20
N HIS A 117 9.84 -4.25 -7.50
CA HIS A 117 9.28 -4.20 -8.86
C HIS A 117 10.24 -3.56 -9.88
N PRO A 118 10.53 -4.24 -11.02
CA PRO A 118 9.97 -5.52 -11.50
C PRO A 118 10.75 -6.78 -11.06
N TYR A 119 11.72 -6.68 -10.17
CA TYR A 119 12.69 -7.75 -9.89
C TYR A 119 12.44 -8.44 -8.55
N LEU A 120 12.69 -9.75 -8.51
CA LEU A 120 12.98 -10.42 -7.24
C LEU A 120 14.44 -10.23 -6.92
N ILE A 121 14.74 -9.77 -5.70
CA ILE A 121 16.08 -9.45 -5.27
C ILE A 121 16.41 -10.24 -4.01
N LYS A 122 17.47 -11.03 -4.09
CA LYS A 122 18.01 -11.82 -2.97
C LYS A 122 19.36 -11.27 -2.53
N SER A 123 19.46 -10.92 -1.25
CA SER A 123 20.73 -10.53 -0.63
C SER A 123 21.53 -11.78 -0.21
N SER A 124 22.85 -11.64 -0.15
CA SER A 124 23.75 -12.57 0.53
C SER A 124 24.84 -11.77 1.25
N ASN A 125 25.69 -12.45 2.02
CA ASN A 125 26.78 -11.78 2.75
C ASN A 125 27.78 -11.03 1.85
N SER A 126 27.88 -11.35 0.56
CA SER A 126 28.87 -10.76 -0.36
C SER A 126 28.33 -10.39 -1.74
N SER A 127 27.07 -10.68 -2.02
CA SER A 127 26.48 -10.47 -3.34
C SER A 127 25.01 -10.08 -3.25
N LEU A 128 24.49 -9.55 -4.35
CA LEU A 128 23.08 -9.34 -4.57
C LEU A 128 22.67 -10.03 -5.87
N SER A 129 21.66 -10.89 -5.81
CA SER A 129 21.11 -11.62 -6.96
C SER A 129 19.79 -11.00 -7.39
N LEU A 130 19.66 -10.77 -8.70
CA LEU A 130 18.51 -10.22 -9.37
C LEU A 130 17.85 -11.32 -10.21
N SER A 131 16.53 -11.36 -10.18
CA SER A 131 15.71 -12.18 -11.09
C SER A 131 14.68 -11.30 -11.77
N TYR A 132 14.51 -11.46 -13.08
CA TYR A 132 13.30 -11.02 -13.78
C TYR A 132 12.37 -12.23 -13.91
N PRO A 133 11.43 -12.41 -12.97
CA PRO A 133 10.79 -13.70 -12.76
C PRO A 133 9.85 -14.07 -13.91
N SER A 134 9.78 -15.37 -14.20
CA SER A 134 8.66 -15.94 -14.93
C SER A 134 7.51 -16.25 -13.98
N LEU A 135 6.28 -16.26 -14.51
CA LEU A 135 5.09 -16.67 -13.77
C LEU A 135 4.88 -18.18 -13.91
N SER A 136 4.62 -18.85 -12.79
CA SER A 136 4.14 -20.22 -12.71
C SER A 136 2.72 -20.19 -12.17
N PHE A 137 1.76 -20.76 -12.92
CA PHE A 137 0.36 -20.66 -12.56
C PHE A 137 -0.40 -21.94 -12.85
N ASN A 138 -1.51 -22.10 -12.14
CA ASN A 138 -2.56 -23.10 -12.33
C ASN A 138 -3.84 -22.57 -11.65
N PRO A 139 -4.97 -23.30 -11.67
CA PRO A 139 -6.19 -22.84 -11.01
C PRO A 139 -6.08 -22.49 -9.52
N SER A 140 -5.10 -23.03 -8.81
CA SER A 140 -4.95 -22.84 -7.36
C SER A 140 -4.05 -21.66 -6.99
N PHE A 141 -3.06 -21.34 -7.82
CA PHE A 141 -2.15 -20.22 -7.55
C PHE A 141 -1.50 -19.65 -8.80
N ILE A 142 -1.00 -18.42 -8.67
CA ILE A 142 -0.02 -17.78 -9.56
C ILE A 142 1.18 -17.39 -8.70
N ALA A 143 2.40 -17.68 -9.11
CA ALA A 143 3.61 -17.37 -8.35
C ALA A 143 4.77 -16.94 -9.25
N GLN A 144 5.62 -16.06 -8.73
CA GLN A 144 6.88 -15.68 -9.37
C GLN A 144 7.99 -16.67 -9.01
N VAL A 145 8.73 -17.15 -10.01
CA VAL A 145 9.87 -18.07 -9.79
C VAL A 145 11.16 -17.26 -9.70
N PHE A 146 11.89 -17.40 -8.58
CA PHE A 146 13.22 -16.80 -8.42
C PHE A 146 14.29 -17.64 -9.12
N ASN A 147 14.95 -17.05 -10.11
CA ASN A 147 16.19 -17.56 -10.69
C ASN A 147 17.27 -16.46 -10.60
N PRO A 148 18.49 -16.74 -10.11
CA PRO A 148 19.54 -15.73 -10.03
C PRO A 148 20.11 -15.43 -11.43
N ASP A 149 19.34 -14.67 -12.22
CA ASP A 149 19.64 -14.32 -13.61
C ASP A 149 20.95 -13.52 -13.66
N ILE A 150 21.11 -12.56 -12.74
CA ILE A 150 22.30 -11.74 -12.57
C ILE A 150 22.67 -11.72 -11.08
N THR A 151 23.91 -12.04 -10.72
CA THR A 151 24.42 -11.89 -9.35
C THR A 151 25.64 -10.99 -9.35
N VAL A 152 25.57 -9.88 -8.62
CA VAL A 152 26.65 -8.89 -8.54
C VAL A 152 27.41 -9.07 -7.24
N SER A 153 28.73 -9.22 -7.33
CA SER A 153 29.66 -9.35 -6.21
C SER A 153 31.01 -8.70 -6.52
N SER A 154 31.97 -8.86 -5.62
CA SER A 154 33.38 -8.54 -5.85
C SER A 154 34.23 -9.81 -5.91
N THR A 155 35.29 -9.81 -6.72
CA THR A 155 36.29 -10.89 -6.75
C THR A 155 37.20 -10.87 -5.51
N GLU A 156 37.30 -9.75 -4.81
CA GLU A 156 38.12 -9.56 -3.60
C GLU A 156 37.24 -9.53 -2.35
N SER A 157 36.45 -10.58 -2.15
CA SER A 157 35.64 -10.69 -0.92
C SER A 157 36.55 -10.68 0.30
N LYS A 158 36.48 -9.61 1.10
CA LYS A 158 37.21 -9.51 2.37
C LYS A 158 36.51 -10.37 3.40
N THR A 159 36.73 -11.68 3.37
CA THR A 159 36.32 -12.56 4.45
C THR A 159 37.38 -12.54 5.54
N THR A 160 37.20 -11.69 6.53
CA THR A 160 37.92 -11.87 7.81
C THR A 160 37.45 -13.21 8.40
N PRO A 161 38.33 -14.17 8.72
CA PRO A 161 37.92 -15.41 9.36
C PRO A 161 37.16 -15.11 10.67
N GLY A 162 35.89 -15.52 10.76
CA GLY A 162 35.01 -15.23 11.91
C GLY A 162 34.13 -13.97 11.78
N SER A 163 34.29 -13.16 10.73
CA SER A 163 33.41 -12.03 10.43
C SER A 163 32.21 -12.49 9.59
N HIS A 164 31.06 -12.68 10.24
CA HIS A 164 29.77 -12.78 9.56
C HIS A 164 29.30 -11.38 9.11
N SER A 165 30.01 -10.74 8.18
CA SER A 165 29.60 -9.44 7.64
C SER A 165 28.37 -9.64 6.75
N ARG A 166 27.18 -9.59 7.38
CA ARG A 166 25.88 -9.55 6.72
C ARG A 166 25.72 -8.24 5.97
N HIS A 167 24.72 -8.16 5.09
CA HIS A 167 24.31 -6.86 4.58
C HIS A 167 23.74 -6.00 5.72
N VAL A 168 23.75 -4.68 5.50
CA VAL A 168 23.25 -3.68 6.45
C VAL A 168 22.27 -2.76 5.74
N ILE A 169 21.10 -2.54 6.34
CA ILE A 169 20.18 -1.48 5.93
C ILE A 169 20.70 -0.16 6.49
N SER A 170 21.20 0.70 5.61
CA SER A 170 21.73 2.02 5.99
C SER A 170 20.69 3.13 5.90
N SER A 171 19.65 2.95 5.08
CA SER A 171 18.50 3.86 5.00
C SER A 171 17.29 3.16 4.37
N PHE A 172 16.09 3.64 4.69
CA PHE A 172 14.84 3.26 4.05
C PHE A 172 13.89 4.46 3.97
N SER A 173 12.89 4.37 3.10
CA SER A 173 11.80 5.35 2.94
C SER A 173 10.49 4.62 2.64
N ASP A 174 9.42 5.36 2.34
CA ASP A 174 8.10 4.77 2.01
C ASP A 174 8.17 3.81 0.80
N MET A 175 9.09 4.04 -0.15
CA MET A 175 9.22 3.26 -1.39
C MET A 175 10.63 2.68 -1.64
N SER A 176 11.57 2.83 -0.70
CA SER A 176 12.95 2.35 -0.90
C SER A 176 13.60 1.72 0.33
N VAL A 177 14.59 0.87 0.06
CA VAL A 177 15.55 0.36 1.03
C VAL A 177 16.95 0.42 0.42
N THR A 178 17.95 0.80 1.22
CA THR A 178 19.36 0.80 0.80
C THR A 178 20.10 -0.31 1.51
N LEU A 179 20.66 -1.24 0.74
CA LEU A 179 21.45 -2.35 1.24
C LEU A 179 22.93 -2.10 1.02
N ASP A 180 23.69 -2.07 2.11
CA ASP A 180 25.15 -2.06 2.09
C ASP A 180 25.66 -3.49 2.26
N ILE A 181 26.60 -3.90 1.40
CA ILE A 181 27.28 -5.20 1.47
C ILE A 181 28.77 -4.91 1.71
N PRO A 182 29.21 -4.73 2.97
CA PRO A 182 30.56 -4.26 3.28
C PRO A 182 31.68 -5.19 2.77
N SER A 183 31.44 -6.49 2.72
CA SER A 183 32.41 -7.49 2.26
C SER A 183 32.81 -7.32 0.78
N SER A 184 31.95 -6.68 -0.03
CA SER A 184 32.18 -6.41 -1.45
C SER A 184 32.23 -4.91 -1.79
N ASN A 185 32.19 -4.01 -0.80
CA ASN A 185 32.12 -2.55 -0.97
C ASN A 185 30.96 -2.07 -1.87
N LEU A 186 29.88 -2.84 -1.96
CA LEU A 186 28.72 -2.53 -2.79
C LEU A 186 27.60 -1.93 -1.95
N ARG A 187 26.97 -0.89 -2.47
CA ARG A 187 25.72 -0.30 -1.94
C ARG A 187 24.64 -0.36 -3.00
N PHE A 188 23.48 -0.90 -2.68
CA PHE A 188 22.35 -0.99 -3.62
C PHE A 188 21.22 -0.07 -3.19
N PHE A 189 20.79 0.81 -4.10
CA PHE A 189 19.58 1.63 -3.92
C PHE A 189 18.40 0.87 -4.51
N LEU A 190 17.62 0.19 -3.66
CA LEU A 190 16.46 -0.59 -4.08
C LEU A 190 15.21 0.27 -3.92
N VAL A 191 14.74 0.85 -5.03
CA VAL A 191 13.55 1.70 -5.07
C VAL A 191 12.48 0.98 -5.88
N ARG A 192 11.30 0.77 -5.30
CA ARG A 192 10.20 0.08 -5.99
C ARG A 192 9.72 0.87 -7.19
N GLY A 193 9.48 0.13 -8.28
CA GLY A 193 9.13 0.70 -9.57
C GLY A 193 10.34 1.25 -10.33
N SER A 194 11.58 1.15 -9.83
CA SER A 194 12.72 1.53 -10.67
C SER A 194 12.96 0.44 -11.72
N PRO A 195 12.99 0.77 -13.03
CA PRO A 195 13.30 -0.23 -14.05
C PRO A 195 14.75 -0.71 -13.96
N PHE A 196 15.64 0.05 -13.32
CA PHE A 196 17.05 -0.29 -13.15
C PHE A 196 17.35 -0.61 -11.69
N VAL A 197 18.06 -1.70 -11.43
CA VAL A 197 18.74 -1.89 -10.15
C VAL A 197 20.03 -1.09 -10.17
N THR A 198 20.20 -0.22 -9.17
CA THR A 198 21.34 0.71 -9.10
C THR A 198 22.28 0.31 -7.97
N ALA A 199 23.55 0.07 -8.32
CA ALA A 199 24.63 -0.21 -7.39
C ALA A 199 25.65 0.95 -7.38
N SER A 200 26.14 1.30 -6.20
CA SER A 200 27.21 2.26 -5.98
C SER A 200 28.44 1.52 -5.45
N VAL A 201 29.56 1.74 -6.13
CA VAL A 201 30.87 1.17 -5.80
C VAL A 201 31.73 2.29 -5.25
N THR A 202 31.81 2.37 -3.93
CA THR A 202 32.34 3.55 -3.22
C THR A 202 33.86 3.64 -3.22
N CYS A 203 34.55 2.50 -3.35
CA CYS A 203 36.00 2.38 -3.43
C CYS A 203 36.37 1.55 -4.68
N PRO A 204 37.55 1.78 -5.30
CA PRO A 204 38.04 0.93 -6.39
C PRO A 204 37.93 -0.54 -6.01
N THR A 205 37.06 -1.27 -6.71
CA THR A 205 36.71 -2.65 -6.38
C THR A 205 36.59 -3.46 -7.68
N PRO A 206 37.26 -4.62 -7.80
CA PRO A 206 37.07 -5.50 -8.95
C PRO A 206 35.73 -6.22 -8.84
N LEU A 207 34.92 -6.14 -9.89
CA LEU A 207 33.55 -6.67 -9.91
C LEU A 207 33.52 -8.08 -10.51
N SER A 208 32.62 -8.90 -9.98
CA SER A 208 32.22 -10.19 -10.54
C SER A 208 30.71 -10.20 -10.72
N ILE A 209 30.24 -10.44 -11.94
CA ILE A 209 28.83 -10.66 -12.24
C ILE A 209 28.67 -12.11 -12.70
N THR A 210 28.01 -12.94 -11.92
CA THR A 210 27.74 -14.35 -12.26
C THR A 210 26.30 -14.54 -12.71
N THR A 211 26.08 -15.53 -13.56
CA THR A 211 24.77 -15.86 -14.11
C THR A 211 24.54 -17.37 -13.99
N MET A 212 23.31 -17.79 -13.68
CA MET A 212 22.94 -19.22 -13.77
C MET A 212 22.82 -19.68 -15.23
N HIS A 213 22.59 -18.72 -16.13
CA HIS A 213 22.41 -18.92 -17.57
C HIS A 213 23.75 -18.78 -18.30
N ALA A 214 23.90 -19.46 -19.44
CA ALA A 214 25.09 -19.30 -20.28
C ALA A 214 25.06 -17.95 -21.00
N ILE A 215 26.20 -17.25 -20.99
CA ILE A 215 26.41 -16.00 -21.71
C ILE A 215 26.59 -16.32 -23.20
N LEU A 216 25.67 -15.84 -24.02
CA LEU A 216 25.74 -15.99 -25.48
C LEU A 216 26.55 -14.88 -26.14
N SER A 217 26.38 -13.65 -25.66
CA SER A 217 27.16 -12.51 -26.13
C SER A 217 27.26 -11.42 -25.07
N LEU A 218 28.39 -10.71 -25.08
CA LEU A 218 28.63 -9.49 -24.31
C LEU A 218 29.25 -8.47 -25.26
N SER A 219 28.50 -7.41 -25.58
CA SER A 219 28.95 -6.33 -26.45
C SER A 219 28.99 -5.02 -25.69
N SER A 220 29.93 -4.14 -26.04
CA SER A 220 30.14 -2.85 -25.37
C SER A 220 30.06 -1.71 -26.38
N ASN A 221 29.57 -0.54 -25.97
CA ASN A 221 29.68 0.67 -26.78
C ASN A 221 31.12 1.19 -26.82
N ASN A 222 31.40 2.13 -27.73
CA ASN A 222 32.76 2.68 -27.92
C ASN A 222 33.34 3.34 -26.67
N SER A 223 32.50 3.89 -25.79
CA SER A 223 32.94 4.53 -24.54
C SER A 223 33.03 3.56 -23.36
N LEU A 224 32.74 2.26 -23.55
CA LEU A 224 32.75 1.22 -22.50
C LEU A 224 31.90 1.59 -21.26
N THR A 225 30.79 2.29 -21.47
CA THR A 225 29.86 2.73 -20.42
C THR A 225 28.48 2.10 -20.55
N LYS A 226 28.26 1.33 -21.62
CA LYS A 226 27.08 0.53 -21.86
C LYS A 226 27.51 -0.82 -22.37
N HIS A 227 26.99 -1.87 -21.76
CA HIS A 227 27.21 -3.25 -22.15
C HIS A 227 25.87 -3.96 -22.33
N THR A 228 25.72 -4.71 -23.42
CA THR A 228 24.55 -5.53 -23.71
C THR A 228 24.93 -6.99 -23.54
N LEU A 229 24.25 -7.65 -22.61
CA LEU A 229 24.45 -9.04 -22.21
C LEU A 229 23.27 -9.89 -22.69
N GLN A 230 23.53 -10.91 -23.50
CA GLN A 230 22.51 -11.88 -23.93
C GLN A 230 22.73 -13.23 -23.26
N LEU A 231 21.67 -13.79 -22.69
CA LEU A 231 21.69 -15.06 -21.97
C LEU A 231 20.92 -16.14 -22.73
N ASN A 232 21.27 -17.40 -22.50
CA ASN A 232 20.65 -18.54 -23.19
C ASN A 232 19.19 -18.84 -22.77
N ASN A 233 18.67 -18.17 -21.74
CA ASN A 233 17.26 -18.20 -21.37
C ASN A 233 16.40 -17.22 -22.21
N GLY A 234 17.00 -16.51 -23.17
CA GLY A 234 16.33 -15.54 -24.04
C GLY A 234 16.25 -14.11 -23.48
N GLN A 235 16.73 -13.87 -22.26
CA GLN A 235 16.78 -12.53 -21.68
C GLN A 235 17.99 -11.75 -22.21
N THR A 236 17.77 -10.46 -22.48
CA THR A 236 18.82 -9.48 -22.75
C THR A 236 18.87 -8.47 -21.61
N TRP A 237 20.07 -8.15 -21.13
CA TRP A 237 20.30 -7.20 -20.04
C TRP A 237 21.21 -6.06 -20.51
N LEU A 238 20.90 -4.84 -20.08
CA LEU A 238 21.72 -3.65 -20.30
C LEU A 238 22.42 -3.28 -18.99
N ILE A 239 23.74 -3.11 -19.04
CA ILE A 239 24.57 -2.69 -17.92
C ILE A 239 25.15 -1.32 -18.29
N HIS A 240 24.78 -0.30 -17.53
CA HIS A 240 25.28 1.06 -17.68
C HIS A 240 26.23 1.40 -16.53
N THR A 241 27.34 2.07 -16.84
CA THR A 241 28.30 2.52 -15.83
C THR A 241 28.58 4.01 -15.95
N SER A 242 28.83 4.67 -14.81
CA SER A 242 29.14 6.10 -14.78
C SER A 242 30.50 6.46 -15.39
N SER A 243 31.40 5.49 -15.50
CA SER A 243 32.73 5.63 -16.10
C SER A 243 33.09 4.37 -16.90
N PRO A 244 34.03 4.47 -17.87
CA PRO A 244 34.43 3.33 -18.68
C PRO A 244 34.87 2.12 -17.84
N ILE A 245 34.38 0.93 -18.18
CA ILE A 245 34.81 -0.33 -17.56
C ILE A 245 35.02 -1.40 -18.63
N SER A 246 36.14 -2.12 -18.55
CA SER A 246 36.39 -3.27 -19.42
C SER A 246 35.84 -4.53 -18.77
N LEU A 247 34.88 -5.18 -19.44
CA LEU A 247 34.26 -6.43 -19.00
C LEU A 247 34.78 -7.59 -19.83
N ASN A 248 35.31 -8.61 -19.16
CA ASN A 248 35.68 -9.89 -19.76
C ASN A 248 34.73 -10.97 -19.27
N HIS A 249 34.43 -11.98 -20.09
CA HIS A 249 33.49 -13.03 -19.71
C HIS A 249 34.01 -14.44 -20.00
N THR A 250 33.57 -15.38 -19.17
CA THR A 250 33.57 -16.82 -19.43
C THR A 250 32.14 -17.26 -19.78
N LEU A 251 31.84 -18.56 -19.71
CA LEU A 251 30.50 -19.07 -20.01
C LEU A 251 29.41 -18.52 -19.08
N SER A 252 29.72 -18.21 -17.83
CA SER A 252 28.72 -17.84 -16.80
C SER A 252 29.21 -16.79 -15.79
N GLN A 253 30.33 -16.14 -16.08
CA GLN A 253 30.90 -15.10 -15.22
C GLN A 253 31.47 -13.97 -16.06
N ILE A 254 31.20 -12.74 -15.64
CA ILE A 254 31.78 -11.50 -16.15
C ILE A 254 32.67 -10.92 -15.04
N THR A 255 33.88 -10.53 -15.39
CA THR A 255 34.85 -9.92 -14.48
C THR A 255 35.31 -8.58 -15.02
N SER A 256 35.77 -7.72 -14.12
CA SER A 256 36.33 -6.41 -14.45
C SER A 256 37.56 -6.13 -13.59
N GLY A 257 38.38 -5.17 -14.04
CA GLY A 257 39.36 -4.53 -13.15
C GLY A 257 38.68 -3.68 -12.08
N GLU A 258 39.47 -2.95 -11.31
CA GLU A 258 38.93 -2.04 -10.29
C GLU A 258 37.99 -0.99 -10.90
N PHE A 259 36.80 -0.87 -10.32
CA PHE A 259 35.82 0.14 -10.68
C PHE A 259 35.40 0.94 -9.44
N SER A 260 35.14 2.23 -9.64
CA SER A 260 34.47 3.08 -8.65
C SER A 260 33.50 3.99 -9.37
N GLY A 261 32.25 4.04 -8.91
CA GLY A 261 31.18 4.74 -9.60
C GLY A 261 29.81 4.09 -9.40
N ILE A 262 28.91 4.36 -10.35
CA ILE A 262 27.55 3.84 -10.38
C ILE A 262 27.41 2.79 -11.48
N ILE A 263 26.73 1.70 -11.17
CA ILE A 263 26.33 0.64 -12.10
C ILE A 263 24.80 0.58 -12.08
N ARG A 264 24.19 0.53 -13.26
CA ARG A 264 22.74 0.35 -13.41
C ARG A 264 22.44 -0.80 -14.34
N ILE A 265 21.66 -1.75 -13.85
CA ILE A 265 21.34 -2.99 -14.55
C ILE A 265 19.84 -3.03 -14.81
N VAL A 266 19.45 -3.29 -16.06
CA VAL A 266 18.03 -3.40 -16.46
C VAL A 266 17.86 -4.55 -17.43
N VAL A 267 16.78 -5.32 -17.27
CA VAL A 267 16.36 -6.29 -18.29
C VAL A 267 15.74 -5.52 -19.46
N LEU A 268 15.94 -6.01 -20.69
CA LEU A 268 15.26 -5.52 -21.88
C LEU A 268 14.06 -6.44 -22.15
N PRO A 269 12.82 -6.05 -21.78
CA PRO A 269 11.65 -6.91 -21.99
C PRO A 269 11.52 -7.31 -23.47
N ASP A 270 11.26 -8.60 -23.70
CA ASP A 270 11.15 -9.23 -25.02
C ASP A 270 12.34 -8.99 -25.97
N SER A 271 13.47 -8.51 -25.44
CA SER A 271 14.62 -8.03 -26.20
C SER A 271 14.25 -7.00 -27.30
N ASP A 272 13.21 -6.18 -27.07
CA ASP A 272 12.72 -5.20 -28.07
C ASP A 272 13.69 -4.01 -28.23
N PRO A 273 14.25 -3.76 -29.43
CA PRO A 273 15.13 -2.61 -29.68
C PRO A 273 14.49 -1.24 -29.40
N LYS A 274 13.15 -1.12 -29.46
CA LYS A 274 12.45 0.12 -29.10
C LYS A 274 12.65 0.47 -27.63
N TYR A 275 12.58 -0.55 -26.76
CA TYR A 275 12.75 -0.36 -25.33
C TYR A 275 14.21 -0.01 -25.02
N GLU A 276 15.16 -0.55 -25.78
CA GLU A 276 16.56 -0.21 -25.62
C GLU A 276 16.80 1.28 -25.85
N VAL A 277 16.20 1.87 -26.90
CA VAL A 277 16.30 3.33 -27.15
C VAL A 277 15.75 4.14 -25.97
N ILE A 278 14.58 3.74 -25.45
CA ILE A 278 13.94 4.42 -24.32
C ILE A 278 14.80 4.28 -23.05
N LEU A 279 15.20 3.07 -22.68
CA LEU A 279 15.99 2.80 -21.48
C LEU A 279 17.36 3.49 -21.52
N ASN A 280 18.02 3.51 -22.68
CA ASN A 280 19.29 4.25 -22.84
C ASN A 280 19.12 5.74 -22.52
N ARG A 281 18.01 6.37 -22.92
CA ARG A 281 17.73 7.79 -22.62
C ARG A 281 17.65 8.07 -21.12
N PHE A 282 17.09 7.14 -20.34
CA PHE A 282 16.89 7.31 -18.88
C PHE A 282 17.97 6.66 -18.02
N SER A 283 19.03 6.11 -18.65
CA SER A 283 20.10 5.38 -17.95
C SER A 283 20.94 6.24 -17.00
N SER A 284 20.98 7.56 -17.18
CA SER A 284 21.84 8.46 -16.39
C SER A 284 21.18 9.01 -15.11
N CYS A 285 19.86 8.93 -14.97
CA CYS A 285 19.11 9.45 -13.81
C CYS A 285 18.48 8.30 -13.02
N TYR A 286 18.71 8.26 -11.69
CA TYR A 286 18.26 7.16 -10.84
C TYR A 286 17.71 7.63 -9.50
N PRO A 287 16.68 6.95 -8.96
CA PRO A 287 16.16 7.26 -7.64
C PRO A 287 17.06 6.65 -6.55
N VAL A 288 17.12 7.30 -5.39
CA VAL A 288 17.79 6.77 -4.18
C VAL A 288 16.81 6.59 -3.02
N SER A 289 15.75 7.40 -2.98
CA SER A 289 14.66 7.30 -2.01
C SER A 289 13.34 7.72 -2.65
N GLY A 290 12.23 7.37 -2.01
CA GLY A 290 10.89 7.71 -2.48
C GLY A 290 9.93 7.89 -1.32
N ASP A 291 9.35 9.07 -1.21
CA ASP A 291 8.51 9.51 -0.11
C ASP A 291 7.08 9.79 -0.56
N ALA A 292 6.10 9.47 0.27
CA ALA A 292 4.71 9.81 0.05
C ALA A 292 4.20 10.87 1.06
N ALA A 293 3.38 11.79 0.58
CA ALA A 293 2.74 12.82 1.40
C ALA A 293 1.23 12.89 1.15
N PHE A 294 0.45 12.89 2.25
CA PHE A 294 -0.99 13.11 2.24
C PHE A 294 -1.25 14.61 2.31
N THR A 295 -1.16 15.28 1.16
CA THR A 295 -1.22 16.75 1.09
C THR A 295 -2.66 17.28 1.13
N ASN A 296 -3.59 16.52 0.55
CA ASN A 296 -5.01 16.81 0.52
C ASN A 296 -5.78 15.50 0.80
N PRO A 297 -7.02 15.57 1.31
CA PRO A 297 -7.89 14.40 1.40
C PRO A 297 -7.98 13.67 0.05
N PHE A 298 -7.98 12.35 0.08
CA PHE A 298 -8.07 11.46 -1.08
C PHE A 298 -6.92 11.62 -2.09
N CYS A 299 -5.80 12.22 -1.67
CA CYS A 299 -4.63 12.44 -2.51
C CYS A 299 -3.35 11.94 -1.84
N VAL A 300 -2.50 11.26 -2.60
CA VAL A 300 -1.15 10.87 -2.18
C VAL A 300 -0.15 11.39 -3.20
N LYS A 301 0.80 12.19 -2.74
CA LYS A 301 1.87 12.72 -3.57
C LYS A 301 3.16 11.95 -3.34
N TYR A 302 3.66 11.31 -4.37
CA TYR A 302 4.99 10.71 -4.38
C TYR A 302 6.04 11.74 -4.79
N THR A 303 7.20 11.70 -4.15
CA THR A 303 8.38 12.48 -4.51
C THR A 303 9.61 11.60 -4.37
N TRP A 304 10.40 11.50 -5.44
CA TRP A 304 11.65 10.73 -5.42
C TRP A 304 12.85 11.65 -5.27
N GLU A 305 13.75 11.30 -4.35
CA GLU A 305 15.10 11.84 -4.40
C GLU A 305 15.86 11.11 -5.52
N LYS A 306 16.44 11.87 -6.44
CA LYS A 306 17.17 11.33 -7.58
C LYS A 306 18.59 11.87 -7.66
N LYS A 307 19.45 11.10 -8.30
CA LYS A 307 20.84 11.47 -8.62
C LYS A 307 21.12 11.23 -10.10
N GLY A 308 22.22 11.81 -10.56
CA GLY A 308 22.60 11.78 -11.97
C GLY A 308 21.93 12.87 -12.79
N TRP A 309 21.84 12.68 -14.11
CA TRP A 309 21.41 13.72 -15.06
C TRP A 309 20.20 13.26 -15.87
N GLY A 310 19.25 14.18 -16.08
CA GLY A 310 18.06 13.95 -16.90
C GLY A 310 16.77 13.76 -16.12
N GLU A 311 15.75 13.25 -16.82
CA GLU A 311 14.43 12.96 -16.28
C GLU A 311 14.41 11.58 -15.59
N LEU A 312 13.58 11.42 -14.56
CA LEU A 312 13.42 10.15 -13.86
C LEU A 312 12.36 9.30 -14.55
N LEU A 313 12.70 8.03 -14.82
CA LEU A 313 11.76 7.01 -15.27
C LEU A 313 11.47 6.04 -14.13
N MET A 314 10.19 5.89 -13.78
CA MET A 314 9.68 4.92 -12.83
C MET A 314 8.59 4.08 -13.49
N LEU A 315 8.27 2.93 -12.91
CA LEU A 315 7.26 1.99 -13.40
C LEU A 315 6.02 2.07 -12.52
N ALA A 316 4.86 2.24 -13.14
CA ALA A 316 3.55 2.30 -12.51
C ALA A 316 2.80 0.99 -12.77
N HIS A 317 2.27 0.37 -11.72
CA HIS A 317 1.32 -0.74 -11.88
C HIS A 317 -0.09 -0.22 -12.26
N PRO A 318 -1.04 -1.08 -12.66
CA PRO A 318 -2.36 -0.66 -13.14
C PRO A 318 -3.11 0.29 -12.19
N LEU A 319 -3.11 0.02 -10.89
CA LEU A 319 -3.76 0.91 -9.92
C LEU A 319 -3.10 2.31 -9.81
N HIS A 320 -1.77 2.42 -9.99
CA HIS A 320 -1.13 3.74 -10.08
C HIS A 320 -1.65 4.50 -11.28
N LEU A 321 -1.73 3.85 -12.46
CA LEU A 321 -2.23 4.48 -13.68
C LEU A 321 -3.71 4.89 -13.56
N GLN A 322 -4.52 4.09 -12.87
CA GLN A 322 -5.93 4.41 -12.61
C GLN A 322 -6.07 5.68 -11.76
N LEU A 323 -5.20 5.87 -10.76
CA LEU A 323 -5.27 6.98 -9.82
C LEU A 323 -4.40 8.18 -10.22
N LEU A 324 -3.53 8.03 -11.22
CA LEU A 324 -2.57 9.06 -11.61
C LEU A 324 -3.30 10.27 -12.20
N ASN A 325 -3.17 11.42 -11.53
CA ASN A 325 -3.67 12.68 -12.03
C ASN A 325 -2.61 13.35 -12.92
N ASP A 326 -2.62 12.98 -14.21
CA ASP A 326 -1.67 13.44 -15.22
C ASP A 326 -1.69 14.96 -15.46
N GLY A 327 -2.88 15.57 -15.40
CA GLY A 327 -3.11 16.99 -15.67
C GLY A 327 -2.43 17.96 -14.69
N GLU A 328 -2.12 17.53 -13.46
CA GLU A 328 -1.51 18.38 -12.43
C GLU A 328 -0.03 18.07 -12.15
N CYS A 329 0.50 16.92 -12.61
CA CYS A 329 1.85 16.47 -12.25
C CYS A 329 2.92 16.66 -13.32
N GLY A 330 2.55 17.04 -14.55
CA GLY A 330 3.52 17.16 -15.64
C GLY A 330 4.26 15.85 -15.93
N VAL A 331 3.62 14.71 -15.62
CA VAL A 331 4.15 13.37 -15.86
C VAL A 331 3.85 12.92 -17.28
N THR A 332 4.73 12.10 -17.86
CA THR A 332 4.50 11.50 -19.18
C THR A 332 4.42 9.99 -19.06
N VAL A 333 3.26 9.41 -19.38
CA VAL A 333 3.06 7.96 -19.40
C VAL A 333 3.56 7.39 -20.74
N LEU A 334 4.49 6.45 -20.68
CA LEU A 334 5.06 5.73 -21.82
C LEU A 334 4.31 4.40 -21.98
N HIS A 335 3.10 4.44 -22.52
CA HIS A 335 2.25 3.25 -22.72
C HIS A 335 2.93 2.11 -23.48
N ASP A 336 3.89 2.43 -24.33
CA ASP A 336 4.65 1.44 -25.08
C ASP A 336 5.72 0.75 -24.23
N LEU A 337 6.24 1.34 -23.15
CA LEU A 337 7.27 0.70 -22.32
C LEU A 337 6.61 -0.10 -21.19
N LYS A 338 6.66 -1.43 -21.30
CA LYS A 338 5.98 -2.34 -20.37
C LYS A 338 6.90 -3.44 -19.84
N PHE A 339 6.79 -3.72 -18.55
CA PHE A 339 7.44 -4.85 -17.88
C PHE A 339 6.36 -5.79 -17.36
N ARG A 340 6.52 -7.09 -17.61
CA ARG A 340 5.60 -8.12 -17.10
C ARG A 340 5.84 -8.30 -15.60
N SER A 341 4.76 -8.38 -14.83
CA SER A 341 4.77 -8.59 -13.38
C SER A 341 3.54 -9.39 -12.94
N ILE A 342 3.60 -10.01 -11.76
CA ILE A 342 2.43 -10.58 -11.08
C ILE A 342 1.37 -9.51 -10.72
N ASP A 343 1.76 -8.23 -10.72
CA ASP A 343 0.89 -7.08 -10.48
C ASP A 343 0.34 -6.47 -11.79
N GLY A 344 0.33 -7.25 -12.87
CA GLY A 344 -0.01 -6.77 -14.21
C GLY A 344 1.16 -6.14 -14.96
N GLU A 345 0.89 -5.54 -16.12
CA GLU A 345 1.93 -4.81 -16.86
C GLU A 345 2.32 -3.54 -16.11
N LEU A 346 3.61 -3.42 -15.76
CA LEU A 346 4.17 -2.20 -15.19
C LEU A 346 4.58 -1.26 -16.32
N VAL A 347 3.98 -0.07 -16.37
CA VAL A 347 4.14 0.91 -17.46
C VAL A 347 5.12 2.00 -17.07
N GLY A 348 6.00 2.41 -17.98
CA GLY A 348 6.92 3.52 -17.76
C GLY A 348 6.21 4.86 -17.58
N VAL A 349 6.58 5.62 -16.56
CA VAL A 349 6.11 6.99 -16.30
C VAL A 349 7.32 7.86 -15.99
N VAL A 350 7.44 8.96 -16.74
CA VAL A 350 8.51 9.94 -16.62
C VAL A 350 8.04 11.09 -15.74
N GLY A 351 8.78 11.37 -14.66
CA GLY A 351 8.51 12.47 -13.74
C GLY A 351 9.11 12.24 -12.36
N ASP A 352 9.46 13.33 -11.69
CA ASP A 352 10.08 13.30 -10.36
C ASP A 352 9.06 13.28 -9.21
N SER A 353 7.77 13.46 -9.52
CA SER A 353 6.68 13.45 -8.57
C SER A 353 5.37 13.00 -9.22
N TRP A 354 4.61 12.14 -8.54
CA TRP A 354 3.29 11.69 -8.99
C TRP A 354 2.24 12.12 -7.96
N LEU A 355 1.07 12.53 -8.42
CA LEU A 355 -0.11 12.74 -7.58
C LEU A 355 -1.11 11.67 -7.94
N LEU A 356 -1.40 10.83 -6.97
CA LEU A 356 -2.47 9.86 -7.04
C LEU A 356 -3.70 10.46 -6.37
N LYS A 357 -4.84 10.37 -7.04
CA LYS A 357 -6.12 10.89 -6.57
C LYS A 357 -7.18 9.81 -6.71
N THR A 358 -7.87 9.54 -5.61
CA THR A 358 -9.02 8.64 -5.55
C THR A 358 -10.31 9.45 -5.41
N ASP A 359 -11.42 8.86 -5.83
CA ASP A 359 -12.73 9.43 -5.56
C ASP A 359 -13.03 9.40 -4.05
N PRO A 360 -13.66 10.44 -3.50
CA PRO A 360 -14.00 10.46 -2.09
C PRO A 360 -14.92 9.32 -1.70
N VAL A 361 -14.56 8.60 -0.63
CA VAL A 361 -15.44 7.62 0.02
C VAL A 361 -16.08 8.26 1.25
N SER A 362 -17.39 8.12 1.37
CA SER A 362 -18.16 8.65 2.49
C SER A 362 -17.98 7.77 3.73
N VAL A 363 -17.22 8.26 4.71
CA VAL A 363 -17.13 7.65 6.05
C VAL A 363 -18.25 8.21 6.92
N THR A 364 -19.23 7.37 7.23
CA THR A 364 -20.41 7.69 8.05
C THR A 364 -20.68 6.64 9.11
N TRP A 365 -21.42 6.98 10.17
CA TRP A 365 -21.84 6.05 11.22
C TRP A 365 -22.95 5.09 10.77
N HIS A 366 -23.78 5.54 9.82
CA HIS A 366 -25.04 4.91 9.42
C HIS A 366 -25.03 4.55 7.93
N SER A 367 -26.11 3.89 7.49
CA SER A 367 -26.31 3.65 6.06
C SER A 367 -26.48 4.97 5.30
N THR A 368 -26.08 4.96 4.03
CA THR A 368 -26.15 6.13 3.14
C THR A 368 -27.59 6.51 2.76
N ARG A 369 -28.49 5.50 2.71
CA ARG A 369 -29.89 5.65 2.29
C ARG A 369 -30.90 5.67 3.46
N GLY A 370 -30.46 5.36 4.68
CA GLY A 370 -31.34 5.16 5.83
C GLY A 370 -32.16 3.87 5.73
N ILE A 371 -33.04 3.67 6.72
CA ILE A 371 -33.97 2.53 6.80
C ILE A 371 -35.40 3.06 6.82
N LYS A 372 -36.26 2.51 5.97
CA LYS A 372 -37.70 2.83 5.96
C LYS A 372 -38.36 2.42 7.27
N GLU A 373 -39.25 3.27 7.79
CA GLU A 373 -39.95 3.07 9.07
C GLU A 373 -40.68 1.71 9.17
N GLU A 374 -41.22 1.22 8.05
CA GLU A 374 -41.92 -0.07 7.97
C GLU A 374 -41.05 -1.29 8.37
N PHE A 375 -39.72 -1.15 8.33
CA PHE A 375 -38.78 -2.21 8.72
C PHE A 375 -38.22 -2.03 10.14
N HIS A 376 -38.53 -0.92 10.82
CA HIS A 376 -37.97 -0.63 12.14
C HIS A 376 -38.44 -1.64 13.18
N GLU A 377 -39.71 -2.04 13.16
CA GLU A 377 -40.28 -2.97 14.15
C GLU A 377 -39.58 -4.35 14.14
N GLU A 378 -39.30 -4.89 12.95
CA GLU A 378 -38.59 -6.17 12.81
C GLU A 378 -37.16 -6.09 13.37
N ILE A 379 -36.42 -5.04 12.98
CA ILE A 379 -35.05 -4.85 13.44
C ILE A 379 -35.02 -4.59 14.95
N PHE A 380 -35.95 -3.78 15.46
CA PHE A 380 -36.11 -3.46 16.87
C PHE A 380 -36.28 -4.72 17.72
N SER A 381 -37.20 -5.61 17.32
CA SER A 381 -37.52 -6.83 18.07
C SER A 381 -36.27 -7.71 18.26
N VAL A 382 -35.56 -7.99 17.16
CA VAL A 382 -34.34 -8.79 17.18
C VAL A 382 -33.22 -8.09 17.96
N LEU A 383 -33.05 -6.78 17.75
CA LEU A 383 -32.03 -6.00 18.43
C LEU A 383 -32.24 -5.98 19.95
N SER A 384 -33.48 -5.92 20.42
CA SER A 384 -33.81 -5.96 21.86
C SER A 384 -33.31 -7.27 22.49
N GLU A 385 -33.59 -8.41 21.86
CA GLU A 385 -33.11 -9.72 22.34
C GLU A 385 -31.57 -9.79 22.38
N GLU A 386 -30.91 -9.27 21.35
CA GLU A 386 -29.44 -9.26 21.26
C GLU A 386 -28.80 -8.35 22.32
N VAL A 387 -29.44 -7.24 22.67
CA VAL A 387 -29.00 -6.31 23.72
C VAL A 387 -29.20 -6.93 25.10
N GLU A 388 -30.31 -7.60 25.36
CA GLU A 388 -30.56 -8.33 26.60
C GLU A 388 -29.57 -9.48 26.82
N ALA A 389 -29.06 -10.08 25.74
CA ALA A 389 -28.07 -11.16 25.79
C ALA A 389 -26.63 -10.68 26.06
N LEU A 390 -26.36 -9.37 26.10
CA LEU A 390 -25.03 -8.83 26.37
C LEU A 390 -24.62 -9.14 27.82
N ASN A 391 -23.55 -9.93 27.97
CA ASN A 391 -23.05 -10.36 29.28
C ASN A 391 -21.51 -10.33 29.32
N PRO A 392 -20.88 -9.33 29.98
CA PRO A 392 -19.42 -9.22 30.07
C PRO A 392 -18.77 -10.46 30.70
N LEU A 393 -19.41 -11.05 31.71
CA LEU A 393 -18.93 -12.26 32.40
C LEU A 393 -19.00 -13.51 31.53
N GLY A 394 -19.77 -13.48 30.43
CA GLY A 394 -19.87 -14.56 29.47
C GLY A 394 -18.71 -14.64 28.48
N ILE A 395 -17.85 -13.61 28.42
CA ILE A 395 -16.72 -13.58 27.49
C ILE A 395 -15.58 -14.45 28.03
N THR A 396 -15.34 -15.59 27.38
CA THR A 396 -14.31 -16.56 27.81
C THR A 396 -13.00 -16.47 27.04
N THR A 397 -13.00 -15.81 25.87
CA THR A 397 -11.79 -15.63 25.08
C THR A 397 -10.86 -14.59 25.72
N THR A 398 -9.56 -14.82 25.63
CA THR A 398 -8.54 -13.82 25.94
C THR A 398 -7.75 -13.40 24.70
N SER A 399 -8.13 -13.91 23.52
CA SER A 399 -7.46 -13.53 22.28
C SER A 399 -7.88 -12.14 21.84
N CYS A 400 -6.92 -11.26 21.52
CA CYS A 400 -7.24 -9.89 21.14
C CYS A 400 -8.14 -9.82 19.89
N TYR A 401 -7.96 -10.74 18.93
CA TYR A 401 -8.74 -10.79 17.70
C TYR A 401 -10.23 -11.03 17.99
N PHE A 402 -10.55 -12.17 18.61
CA PHE A 402 -11.93 -12.54 18.92
C PHE A 402 -12.58 -11.57 19.92
N TYR A 403 -11.80 -11.05 20.87
CA TYR A 403 -12.30 -10.03 21.81
C TYR A 403 -12.65 -8.73 21.09
N GLY A 404 -11.83 -8.31 20.13
CA GLY A 404 -12.10 -7.18 19.25
C GLY A 404 -13.40 -7.37 18.46
N LYS A 405 -13.63 -8.55 17.87
CA LYS A 405 -14.88 -8.85 17.15
C LYS A 405 -16.12 -8.68 18.03
N ILE A 406 -16.07 -9.13 19.29
CA ILE A 406 -17.17 -8.95 20.26
C ILE A 406 -17.42 -7.46 20.54
N ILE A 407 -16.36 -6.68 20.76
CA ILE A 407 -16.43 -5.22 20.94
C ILE A 407 -17.11 -4.56 19.73
N ALA A 408 -16.65 -4.90 18.53
CA ALA A 408 -17.17 -4.30 17.31
C ALA A 408 -18.63 -4.70 17.03
N ARG A 409 -19.00 -5.95 17.31
CA ARG A 409 -20.39 -6.42 17.23
C ARG A 409 -21.29 -5.60 18.15
N ALA A 410 -20.94 -5.44 19.43
CA ALA A 410 -21.74 -4.64 20.37
C ALA A 410 -21.83 -3.16 19.95
N ALA A 411 -20.73 -2.58 19.48
CA ALA A 411 -20.72 -1.21 18.95
C ALA A 411 -21.63 -1.07 17.72
N ARG A 412 -21.67 -2.08 16.85
CA ARG A 412 -22.57 -2.12 15.70
C ARG A 412 -24.04 -2.10 16.13
N LEU A 413 -24.41 -2.83 17.18
CA LEU A 413 -25.76 -2.81 17.75
C LEU A 413 -26.18 -1.39 18.18
N ALA A 414 -25.29 -0.62 18.81
CA ALA A 414 -25.60 0.76 19.23
C ALA A 414 -25.89 1.68 18.04
N LEU A 415 -25.13 1.54 16.95
CA LEU A 415 -25.35 2.33 15.74
C LEU A 415 -26.62 1.92 14.98
N ILE A 416 -26.99 0.64 15.01
CA ILE A 416 -28.29 0.18 14.48
C ILE A 416 -29.43 0.75 15.34
N ALA A 417 -29.30 0.67 16.67
CA ALA A 417 -30.27 1.19 17.63
C ALA A 417 -30.55 2.68 17.39
N GLU A 418 -29.50 3.47 17.17
CA GLU A 418 -29.63 4.89 16.81
C GLU A 418 -30.37 5.10 15.49
N GLU A 419 -30.07 4.31 14.46
CA GLU A 419 -30.65 4.46 13.11
C GLU A 419 -32.13 4.05 13.04
N VAL A 420 -32.57 3.11 13.88
CA VAL A 420 -33.98 2.67 13.99
C VAL A 420 -34.71 3.33 15.19
N ALA A 421 -34.14 4.39 15.74
CA ALA A 421 -34.70 5.16 16.86
C ALA A 421 -34.97 4.36 18.17
N PHE A 422 -34.24 3.26 18.41
CA PHE A 422 -34.26 2.51 19.66
C PHE A 422 -33.25 3.05 20.68
N PHE A 423 -33.44 4.29 21.12
CA PHE A 423 -32.47 4.98 21.97
C PHE A 423 -32.29 4.34 23.36
N ASP A 424 -33.31 3.65 23.89
CA ASP A 424 -33.27 3.03 25.22
C ASP A 424 -32.24 1.89 25.34
N ALA A 425 -31.86 1.26 24.22
CA ALA A 425 -30.82 0.23 24.20
C ALA A 425 -29.39 0.80 24.34
N ILE A 426 -29.17 2.05 23.91
CA ILE A 426 -27.82 2.64 23.80
C ILE A 426 -27.09 2.71 25.15
N PRO A 427 -27.72 3.13 26.28
CA PRO A 427 -27.05 3.12 27.59
C PRO A 427 -26.59 1.73 28.03
N THR A 428 -27.40 0.69 27.80
CA THR A 428 -27.05 -0.70 28.14
C THR A 428 -25.82 -1.16 27.35
N ILE A 429 -25.82 -0.92 26.05
CA ILE A 429 -24.69 -1.25 25.17
C ILE A 429 -23.45 -0.43 25.55
N GLY A 430 -23.61 0.87 25.84
CA GLY A 430 -22.52 1.74 26.26
C GLY A 430 -21.86 1.28 27.56
N ASN A 431 -22.64 0.84 28.54
CA ASN A 431 -22.10 0.28 29.78
C ASN A 431 -21.37 -1.05 29.55
N PHE A 432 -21.94 -1.93 28.72
CA PHE A 432 -21.28 -3.18 28.32
C PHE A 432 -19.91 -2.89 27.67
N LEU A 433 -19.86 -1.98 26.70
CA LEU A 433 -18.62 -1.59 26.02
C LEU A 433 -17.57 -1.03 26.99
N LYS A 434 -17.96 -0.17 27.94
CA LYS A 434 -17.03 0.35 28.96
C LYS A 434 -16.39 -0.78 29.75
N GLU A 435 -17.21 -1.69 30.29
CA GLU A 435 -16.73 -2.78 31.14
C GLU A 435 -15.71 -3.67 30.44
N ILE A 436 -15.89 -3.94 29.14
CA ILE A 436 -15.02 -4.84 28.39
C ILE A 436 -13.82 -4.13 27.75
N ILE A 437 -13.87 -2.81 27.51
CA ILE A 437 -12.78 -2.04 26.88
C ILE A 437 -11.81 -1.47 27.93
N GLU A 438 -12.31 -0.95 29.05
CA GLU A 438 -11.47 -0.26 30.06
C GLU A 438 -10.27 -1.10 30.54
N PRO A 439 -10.41 -2.42 30.83
CA PRO A 439 -9.27 -3.22 31.26
C PRO A 439 -8.12 -3.30 30.26
N TRP A 440 -8.42 -3.24 28.95
CA TRP A 440 -7.40 -3.22 27.89
C TRP A 440 -6.67 -1.89 27.84
N LEU A 441 -7.41 -0.78 27.95
CA LEU A 441 -6.84 0.58 27.90
C LEU A 441 -6.10 0.95 29.18
N ASP A 442 -6.54 0.46 30.34
CA ASP A 442 -5.86 0.67 31.61
C ASP A 442 -4.63 -0.24 31.80
N GLY A 443 -4.41 -1.20 30.89
CA GLY A 443 -3.32 -2.18 30.99
C GLY A 443 -3.52 -3.17 32.15
N THR A 444 -4.75 -3.32 32.64
CA THR A 444 -5.10 -4.18 33.78
C THR A 444 -5.70 -5.52 33.37
N PHE A 445 -5.95 -5.74 32.07
CA PHE A 445 -6.47 -7.00 31.55
C PHE A 445 -5.50 -8.17 31.84
N SER A 446 -5.84 -8.97 32.85
CA SER A 446 -4.94 -9.93 33.50
C SER A 446 -4.52 -11.11 32.61
N GLY A 447 -5.37 -11.48 31.66
CA GLY A 447 -5.15 -12.58 30.72
C GLY A 447 -4.09 -12.25 29.66
N ASN A 448 -4.41 -11.31 28.76
CA ASN A 448 -3.64 -11.07 27.54
C ASN A 448 -3.58 -9.59 27.12
N GLY A 449 -3.48 -8.67 28.09
CA GLY A 449 -3.58 -7.23 27.82
C GLY A 449 -2.48 -6.67 26.91
N PHE A 450 -2.70 -5.45 26.42
CA PHE A 450 -1.76 -4.71 25.60
C PHE A 450 -0.53 -4.25 26.40
N LEU A 451 0.63 -4.40 25.77
CA LEU A 451 1.95 -3.96 26.23
C LEU A 451 2.60 -3.13 25.12
N TYR A 452 3.60 -2.33 25.47
CA TYR A 452 4.42 -1.61 24.50
C TYR A 452 5.81 -2.23 24.38
N ASP A 453 6.18 -2.64 23.17
CA ASP A 453 7.55 -3.01 22.84
C ASP A 453 8.34 -1.78 22.39
N GLY A 454 9.35 -1.40 23.17
CA GLY A 454 10.27 -0.32 22.83
C GLY A 454 11.39 -0.72 21.87
N LYS A 455 11.55 -2.01 21.54
CA LYS A 455 12.63 -2.50 20.66
C LYS A 455 12.35 -2.23 19.19
N TRP A 456 11.13 -2.55 18.73
CA TRP A 456 10.64 -2.25 17.39
C TRP A 456 9.67 -1.07 17.38
N GLY A 457 9.13 -0.68 18.55
CA GLY A 457 8.30 0.50 18.73
C GLY A 457 6.85 0.24 18.32
N GLY A 458 6.11 -0.53 19.12
CA GLY A 458 4.69 -0.79 18.88
C GLY A 458 3.97 -1.59 19.97
N ILE A 459 2.68 -1.83 19.80
CA ILE A 459 1.84 -2.53 20.79
C ILE A 459 1.89 -4.03 20.55
N VAL A 460 2.11 -4.83 21.58
CA VAL A 460 2.04 -6.30 21.53
C VAL A 460 1.13 -6.82 22.64
N THR A 461 0.67 -8.07 22.56
CA THR A 461 -0.09 -8.70 23.65
C THR A 461 0.83 -9.39 24.64
N LYS A 462 0.37 -9.55 25.89
CA LYS A 462 1.15 -10.24 26.94
C LYS A 462 1.52 -11.67 26.56
N GLN A 463 0.61 -12.44 25.96
CA GLN A 463 0.91 -13.79 25.47
C GLN A 463 1.79 -13.72 24.22
N GLY A 464 1.47 -12.84 23.28
CA GLY A 464 2.26 -12.60 22.06
C GLY A 464 3.72 -12.22 22.35
N SER A 465 4.02 -11.57 23.47
CA SER A 465 5.41 -11.25 23.85
C SER A 465 6.28 -12.48 24.16
N LYS A 466 5.66 -13.65 24.37
CA LYS A 466 6.33 -14.90 24.78
C LYS A 466 6.12 -16.04 23.80
N ASP A 467 5.08 -15.99 22.97
CA ASP A 467 4.72 -17.00 22.00
C ASP A 467 4.38 -16.33 20.66
N SER A 468 5.17 -16.62 19.62
CA SER A 468 5.00 -16.06 18.28
C SER A 468 3.73 -16.54 17.57
N GLY A 469 3.11 -17.63 18.03
CA GLY A 469 1.84 -18.14 17.49
C GLY A 469 0.60 -17.60 18.21
N ALA A 470 0.76 -16.98 19.39
CA ALA A 470 -0.37 -16.42 20.13
C ALA A 470 -1.00 -15.26 19.36
N ASP A 471 -2.33 -15.18 19.40
CA ASP A 471 -3.13 -14.16 18.68
C ASP A 471 -2.75 -14.04 17.20
N PHE A 472 -2.56 -15.19 16.53
CA PHE A 472 -2.21 -15.24 15.10
C PHE A 472 -0.89 -14.50 14.78
N GLY A 473 -0.03 -14.32 15.79
CA GLY A 473 1.25 -13.62 15.66
C GLY A 473 1.19 -12.12 15.92
N PHE A 474 0.18 -11.62 16.62
CA PHE A 474 0.14 -10.21 17.06
C PHE A 474 1.43 -9.81 17.80
N GLY A 475 2.01 -10.71 18.62
CA GLY A 475 3.29 -10.47 19.30
C GLY A 475 4.50 -10.27 18.40
N VAL A 476 4.41 -10.72 17.14
CA VAL A 476 5.41 -10.51 16.08
C VAL A 476 4.90 -9.54 15.01
N TYR A 477 3.98 -8.64 15.38
CA TYR A 477 3.43 -7.61 14.49
C TYR A 477 2.54 -8.10 13.34
N ASN A 478 2.04 -9.33 13.41
CA ASN A 478 1.03 -9.76 12.44
C ASN A 478 -0.32 -9.09 12.74
N ASP A 479 -1.04 -8.71 11.69
CA ASP A 479 -2.48 -8.44 11.74
C ASP A 479 -2.89 -7.28 12.67
N HIS A 480 -1.97 -6.35 12.96
CA HIS A 480 -2.23 -5.24 13.88
C HIS A 480 -3.43 -4.38 13.45
N HIS A 481 -3.51 -4.02 12.17
CA HIS A 481 -4.63 -3.29 11.59
C HIS A 481 -5.95 -4.05 11.73
N TYR A 482 -5.98 -5.37 11.53
CA TYR A 482 -7.18 -6.19 11.74
C TYR A 482 -7.67 -6.11 13.19
N ASN A 483 -6.77 -6.44 14.11
CA ASN A 483 -7.07 -6.56 15.53
C ASN A 483 -7.43 -5.19 16.13
N LEU A 484 -6.55 -4.20 15.98
CA LEU A 484 -6.74 -2.87 16.54
C LEU A 484 -7.88 -2.12 15.85
N GLY A 485 -8.18 -2.42 14.58
CA GLY A 485 -9.32 -1.87 13.85
C GLY A 485 -10.64 -2.13 14.57
N TYR A 486 -10.87 -3.35 15.07
CA TYR A 486 -12.07 -3.68 15.83
C TYR A 486 -12.17 -2.93 17.17
N PHE A 487 -11.06 -2.82 17.90
CA PHE A 487 -11.03 -2.03 19.14
C PHE A 487 -11.34 -0.56 18.84
N LEU A 488 -10.72 0.02 17.82
CA LEU A 488 -10.94 1.40 17.43
C LEU A 488 -12.38 1.66 16.98
N TYR A 489 -13.01 0.72 16.28
CA TYR A 489 -14.43 0.81 15.94
C TYR A 489 -15.30 0.97 17.20
N GLY A 490 -15.11 0.07 18.17
CA GLY A 490 -15.86 0.12 19.42
C GLY A 490 -15.57 1.35 20.28
N ILE A 491 -14.30 1.76 20.35
CA ILE A 491 -13.88 2.97 21.07
C ILE A 491 -14.47 4.23 20.43
N ALA A 492 -14.52 4.31 19.09
CA ALA A 492 -15.10 5.45 18.39
C ALA A 492 -16.59 5.58 18.68
N VAL A 493 -17.34 4.47 18.61
CA VAL A 493 -18.77 4.45 18.93
C VAL A 493 -19.01 4.80 20.40
N LEU A 494 -18.24 4.22 21.32
CA LEU A 494 -18.38 4.51 22.74
C LEU A 494 -18.03 5.98 23.07
N ALA A 495 -17.00 6.55 22.45
CA ALA A 495 -16.65 7.97 22.61
C ALA A 495 -17.73 8.91 22.04
N LYS A 496 -18.43 8.50 20.98
CA LYS A 496 -19.60 9.22 20.45
C LYS A 496 -20.78 9.18 21.43
N VAL A 497 -21.07 8.02 22.02
CA VAL A 497 -22.19 7.84 22.97
C VAL A 497 -21.88 8.46 24.35
N ASP A 498 -20.64 8.36 24.82
CA ASP A 498 -20.16 8.97 26.05
C ASP A 498 -18.89 9.81 25.80
N PRO A 499 -19.04 11.10 25.47
CA PRO A 499 -17.91 11.99 25.24
C PRO A 499 -17.03 12.22 26.47
N ALA A 500 -17.53 12.02 27.69
CA ALA A 500 -16.72 12.16 28.91
C ALA A 500 -15.77 10.98 29.06
N TRP A 501 -16.26 9.76 28.82
CA TRP A 501 -15.43 8.56 28.72
C TRP A 501 -14.40 8.69 27.59
N GLY A 502 -14.83 9.16 26.40
CA GLY A 502 -13.93 9.39 25.28
C GLY A 502 -12.78 10.34 25.63
N ARG A 503 -13.06 11.47 26.28
CA ARG A 503 -12.01 12.40 26.74
C ARG A 503 -11.01 11.77 27.72
N LYS A 504 -11.47 10.89 28.62
CA LYS A 504 -10.62 10.18 29.59
C LYS A 504 -9.62 9.25 28.89
N TYR A 505 -10.07 8.48 27.90
CA TYR A 505 -9.26 7.44 27.24
C TYR A 505 -8.66 7.86 25.89
N LYS A 506 -8.82 9.13 25.49
CA LYS A 506 -8.27 9.68 24.24
C LYS A 506 -6.78 9.34 24.04
N PRO A 507 -5.88 9.47 25.04
CA PRO A 507 -4.46 9.16 24.85
C PRO A 507 -4.21 7.71 24.42
N GLN A 508 -4.83 6.74 25.09
CA GLN A 508 -4.68 5.32 24.79
C GLN A 508 -5.29 4.98 23.44
N ALA A 509 -6.46 5.52 23.13
CA ALA A 509 -7.11 5.29 21.84
C ALA A 509 -6.27 5.82 20.66
N TYR A 510 -5.69 7.02 20.78
CA TYR A 510 -4.77 7.56 19.79
C TYR A 510 -3.45 6.78 19.72
N SER A 511 -3.01 6.16 20.82
CA SER A 511 -1.86 5.27 20.83
C SER A 511 -2.12 3.99 20.01
N LEU A 512 -3.34 3.44 20.05
CA LEU A 512 -3.76 2.31 19.20
C LEU A 512 -3.81 2.72 17.72
N VAL A 513 -4.34 3.91 17.40
CA VAL A 513 -4.32 4.45 16.02
C VAL A 513 -2.87 4.61 15.53
N ALA A 514 -2.01 5.21 16.36
CA ALA A 514 -0.62 5.49 16.00
C ALA A 514 0.19 4.21 15.74
N ASP A 515 -0.19 3.07 16.31
CA ASP A 515 0.53 1.82 16.11
C ASP A 515 0.60 1.40 14.63
N PHE A 516 -0.50 1.57 13.87
CA PHE A 516 -0.53 1.22 12.45
C PHE A 516 -0.68 2.43 11.51
N MET A 517 -1.17 3.58 12.00
CA MET A 517 -1.49 4.76 11.18
C MET A 517 -0.73 6.03 11.62
N ASN A 518 0.44 5.90 12.25
CA ASN A 518 1.29 7.06 12.50
C ASN A 518 1.82 7.64 11.17
N LEU A 519 1.65 8.95 10.97
CA LEU A 519 2.24 9.68 9.84
C LEU A 519 3.58 10.33 10.19
N GLY A 520 3.92 10.43 11.48
CA GLY A 520 5.13 11.07 11.96
C GLY A 520 6.39 10.38 11.46
N ARG A 521 7.35 11.18 10.97
CA ARG A 521 8.69 10.74 10.54
C ARG A 521 9.79 11.16 11.52
N ARG A 522 9.39 11.65 12.69
CA ARG A 522 10.31 12.29 13.63
C ARG A 522 11.02 11.23 14.48
N PRO A 523 12.28 11.47 14.87
CA PRO A 523 13.03 10.54 15.72
C PRO A 523 12.44 10.33 17.12
N ASP A 524 11.55 11.21 17.57
CA ASP A 524 10.86 11.16 18.87
C ASP A 524 9.51 10.41 18.83
N SER A 525 9.13 9.83 17.68
CA SER A 525 7.93 9.00 17.58
C SER A 525 8.10 7.69 18.38
N ASN A 526 7.03 7.26 19.05
CA ASN A 526 6.97 5.93 19.69
C ASN A 526 6.55 4.82 18.71
N TYR A 527 6.05 5.19 17.53
CA TYR A 527 5.51 4.27 16.53
C TYR A 527 6.12 4.50 15.15
N THR A 528 6.23 3.42 14.36
CA THR A 528 6.71 3.49 12.99
C THR A 528 5.67 4.12 12.08
N ARG A 529 6.11 4.71 10.97
CA ARG A 529 5.21 5.32 10.00
C ARG A 529 4.43 4.25 9.25
N LEU A 530 3.10 4.37 9.20
CA LEU A 530 2.19 3.51 8.42
C LEU A 530 2.58 2.03 8.45
N ARG A 531 2.64 1.44 9.65
CA ARG A 531 3.23 0.12 9.89
C ARG A 531 2.80 -0.93 8.87
N CYS A 532 1.51 -1.02 8.63
CA CYS A 532 0.89 -2.04 7.77
C CYS A 532 0.70 -1.56 6.33
N PHE A 533 0.50 -0.25 6.10
CA PHE A 533 0.10 0.26 4.79
C PHE A 533 1.28 0.39 3.83
N ASP A 534 1.19 -0.31 2.70
CA ASP A 534 2.20 -0.26 1.66
C ASP A 534 1.90 0.86 0.66
N LEU A 535 2.72 1.91 0.69
CA LEU A 535 2.56 3.08 -0.16
C LEU A 535 2.90 2.88 -1.64
N TYR A 536 3.43 1.73 -2.06
CA TYR A 536 3.53 1.42 -3.49
C TYR A 536 2.36 0.55 -3.93
N LYS A 537 1.94 -0.43 -3.13
CA LYS A 537 0.83 -1.34 -3.47
C LYS A 537 -0.55 -0.77 -3.19
N LEU A 538 -0.61 0.30 -2.38
CA LEU A 538 -1.80 1.01 -1.93
C LEU A 538 -2.79 0.15 -1.12
N HIS A 539 -2.27 -0.89 -0.45
CA HIS A 539 -2.99 -1.70 0.52
C HIS A 539 -2.07 -2.12 1.67
N SER A 540 -2.65 -2.69 2.71
CA SER A 540 -1.91 -3.16 3.87
C SER A 540 -1.31 -4.55 3.69
N TRP A 541 -0.20 -4.80 4.39
CA TRP A 541 0.34 -6.14 4.62
C TRP A 541 0.05 -6.58 6.06
N ALA A 542 -0.43 -7.81 6.19
CA ALA A 542 -0.75 -8.42 7.47
C ALA A 542 0.50 -9.02 8.14
N GLY A 543 1.38 -9.66 7.36
CA GLY A 543 2.59 -10.29 7.89
C GLY A 543 3.62 -9.32 8.47
N GLY A 544 3.89 -9.45 9.77
CA GLY A 544 4.89 -8.69 10.54
C GLY A 544 6.28 -9.31 10.49
N LEU A 545 6.94 -9.49 11.64
CA LEU A 545 8.31 -10.01 11.78
C LEU A 545 8.43 -11.54 11.59
N THR A 546 7.74 -12.07 10.59
CA THR A 546 7.81 -13.46 10.15
C THR A 546 8.43 -13.52 8.75
N GLU A 547 9.37 -14.45 8.53
CA GLU A 547 9.98 -14.67 7.22
C GLU A 547 9.02 -15.48 6.34
N PHE A 548 8.81 -15.03 5.11
CA PHE A 548 7.95 -15.70 4.14
C PHE A 548 8.65 -15.79 2.78
N ALA A 549 8.68 -16.99 2.20
CA ALA A 549 9.29 -17.22 0.89
C ALA A 549 8.61 -16.42 -0.24
N ASP A 550 7.29 -16.27 -0.16
CA ASP A 550 6.47 -15.52 -1.13
C ASP A 550 6.36 -14.01 -0.78
N GLY A 551 7.11 -13.54 0.22
CA GLY A 551 7.09 -12.16 0.71
C GLY A 551 5.89 -11.85 1.62
N ARG A 552 5.60 -10.56 1.82
CA ARG A 552 4.47 -10.11 2.67
C ARG A 552 3.13 -10.60 2.10
N ASN A 553 2.12 -10.77 2.96
CA ASN A 553 0.79 -11.24 2.56
C ASN A 553 -0.34 -10.46 3.22
N GLN A 554 -1.52 -10.53 2.61
CA GLN A 554 -2.76 -9.94 3.07
C GLN A 554 -3.91 -10.87 2.62
N GLU A 555 -4.74 -11.28 3.58
CA GLU A 555 -5.92 -12.12 3.34
C GLU A 555 -7.18 -11.24 3.36
N SER A 556 -7.60 -10.84 4.56
CA SER A 556 -8.84 -10.10 4.79
C SER A 556 -8.73 -8.62 4.36
N THR A 557 -9.34 -8.29 3.23
CA THR A 557 -9.39 -6.91 2.69
C THR A 557 -10.37 -6.04 3.45
N SER A 558 -11.53 -6.58 3.82
CA SER A 558 -12.56 -5.87 4.59
C SER A 558 -12.10 -5.48 5.98
N GLU A 559 -11.26 -6.29 6.64
CA GLU A 559 -10.70 -5.91 7.95
C GLU A 559 -9.68 -4.78 7.84
N ALA A 560 -8.86 -4.74 6.78
CA ALA A 560 -8.00 -3.60 6.53
C ALA A 560 -8.79 -2.32 6.23
N VAL A 561 -9.82 -2.41 5.38
CA VAL A 561 -10.75 -1.29 5.13
C VAL A 561 -11.39 -0.82 6.45
N ASN A 562 -11.85 -1.76 7.28
CA ASN A 562 -12.45 -1.47 8.58
C ASN A 562 -11.47 -0.77 9.53
N ALA A 563 -10.18 -1.09 9.50
CA ALA A 563 -9.18 -0.45 10.35
C ALA A 563 -9.07 1.07 10.09
N TYR A 564 -8.94 1.46 8.82
CA TYR A 564 -8.84 2.88 8.44
C TYR A 564 -10.18 3.60 8.52
N TYR A 565 -11.29 2.92 8.21
CA TYR A 565 -12.64 3.42 8.46
C TYR A 565 -12.86 3.71 9.94
N SER A 566 -12.44 2.81 10.83
CA SER A 566 -12.52 3.01 12.29
C SER A 566 -11.64 4.15 12.78
N ALA A 567 -10.47 4.35 12.19
CA ALA A 567 -9.64 5.52 12.46
C ALA A 567 -10.31 6.84 12.01
N ALA A 568 -11.00 6.84 10.87
CA ALA A 568 -11.78 8.01 10.46
C ALA A 568 -13.00 8.26 11.38
N LEU A 569 -13.69 7.21 11.85
CA LEU A 569 -14.76 7.31 12.85
C LEU A 569 -14.24 7.85 14.20
N MET A 570 -13.04 7.45 14.62
CA MET A 570 -12.35 8.07 15.75
C MET A 570 -12.19 9.57 15.53
N GLY A 571 -11.72 9.98 14.34
CA GLY A 571 -11.63 11.39 13.98
C GLY A 571 -12.98 12.12 14.08
N LEU A 572 -14.08 11.51 13.63
CA LEU A 572 -15.43 12.05 13.80
C LEU A 572 -15.84 12.19 15.27
N ALA A 573 -15.60 11.18 16.10
CA ALA A 573 -15.95 11.19 17.52
C ALA A 573 -15.20 12.28 18.31
N TYR A 574 -13.96 12.59 17.93
CA TYR A 574 -13.10 13.56 18.61
C TYR A 574 -13.02 14.93 17.92
N GLY A 575 -13.67 15.12 16.76
CA GLY A 575 -13.57 16.34 15.96
C GLY A 575 -12.19 16.59 15.36
N ASP A 576 -11.45 15.53 15.03
CA ASP A 576 -10.10 15.58 14.47
C ASP A 576 -10.13 15.44 12.95
N THR A 577 -10.10 16.58 12.26
CA THR A 577 -10.23 16.67 10.80
C THR A 577 -9.05 16.04 10.05
N GLU A 578 -7.84 16.07 10.62
CA GLU A 578 -6.66 15.44 10.01
C GLU A 578 -6.78 13.91 10.05
N LEU A 579 -7.26 13.38 11.18
CA LEU A 579 -7.53 11.96 11.34
C LEU A 579 -8.67 11.48 10.42
N ILE A 580 -9.74 12.28 10.28
CA ILE A 580 -10.84 12.00 9.33
C ILE A 580 -10.29 11.94 7.90
N ALA A 581 -9.55 12.96 7.47
CA ALA A 581 -9.01 13.05 6.12
C ALA A 581 -8.06 11.89 5.81
N THR A 582 -7.12 11.60 6.72
CA THR A 582 -6.12 10.53 6.53
C THR A 582 -6.78 9.16 6.55
N GLY A 583 -7.60 8.87 7.56
CA GLY A 583 -8.30 7.57 7.68
C GLY A 583 -9.21 7.30 6.48
N SER A 584 -9.95 8.31 6.01
CA SER A 584 -10.82 8.18 4.83
C SER A 584 -10.01 7.98 3.55
N THR A 585 -8.86 8.66 3.42
CA THR A 585 -7.96 8.49 2.27
C THR A 585 -7.40 7.08 2.20
N LEU A 586 -6.89 6.55 3.32
CA LEU A 586 -6.34 5.20 3.39
C LEU A 586 -7.43 4.14 3.17
N ALA A 587 -8.63 4.32 3.72
CA ALA A 587 -9.77 3.43 3.45
C ALA A 587 -10.15 3.39 1.97
N ALA A 588 -10.15 4.55 1.28
CA ALA A 588 -10.43 4.62 -0.16
C ALA A 588 -9.36 3.91 -1.00
N LEU A 589 -8.08 4.05 -0.63
CA LEU A 589 -6.98 3.37 -1.30
C LEU A 589 -7.05 1.85 -1.10
N GLU A 590 -7.31 1.37 0.13
CA GLU A 590 -7.55 -0.05 0.40
C GLU A 590 -8.69 -0.61 -0.44
N ILE A 591 -9.81 0.12 -0.57
CA ILE A 591 -10.95 -0.29 -1.40
C ILE A 591 -10.53 -0.45 -2.86
N HIS A 592 -9.86 0.54 -3.44
CA HIS A 592 -9.40 0.44 -4.83
C HIS A 592 -8.38 -0.69 -5.03
N ALA A 593 -7.50 -0.91 -4.05
CA ALA A 593 -6.56 -2.01 -4.09
C ALA A 593 -7.25 -3.38 -3.96
N ALA A 594 -8.25 -3.52 -3.08
CA ALA A 594 -9.08 -4.72 -2.98
C ALA A 594 -9.77 -5.02 -4.32
N GLN A 595 -10.40 -4.03 -4.93
CA GLN A 595 -11.05 -4.15 -6.24
C GLN A 595 -10.07 -4.49 -7.37
N MET A 596 -8.85 -3.96 -7.34
CA MET A 596 -7.82 -4.26 -8.35
C MET A 596 -7.24 -5.68 -8.19
N TRP A 597 -6.81 -6.02 -6.98
CA TRP A 597 -5.96 -7.19 -6.75
C TRP A 597 -6.72 -8.45 -6.30
N TRP A 598 -7.89 -8.30 -5.68
CA TRP A 598 -8.70 -9.42 -5.17
C TRP A 598 -9.93 -9.72 -6.03
N HIS A 599 -10.63 -8.70 -6.54
CA HIS A 599 -11.90 -8.92 -7.24
C HIS A 599 -11.70 -9.38 -8.69
N LEU A 600 -12.15 -10.59 -9.01
CA LEU A 600 -11.97 -11.23 -10.33
C LEU A 600 -13.30 -11.32 -11.10
N GLY A 601 -13.86 -10.16 -11.44
CA GLY A 601 -15.09 -10.06 -12.24
C GLY A 601 -14.91 -10.41 -13.71
N GLU A 602 -16.02 -10.48 -14.45
CA GLU A 602 -15.98 -10.73 -15.90
C GLU A 602 -15.17 -9.65 -16.64
N GLY A 603 -14.28 -10.09 -17.54
CA GLY A 603 -13.40 -9.19 -18.29
C GLY A 603 -12.14 -8.73 -17.52
N HIS A 604 -11.90 -9.22 -16.31
CA HIS A 604 -10.63 -9.02 -15.61
C HIS A 604 -9.49 -9.71 -16.37
N LYS A 605 -8.46 -8.94 -16.75
CA LYS A 605 -7.34 -9.42 -17.58
C LYS A 605 -5.99 -9.30 -16.87
N LEU A 606 -5.98 -9.03 -15.57
CA LEU A 606 -4.74 -8.84 -14.82
C LEU A 606 -4.00 -10.17 -14.61
N TYR A 607 -4.77 -11.22 -14.33
CA TYR A 607 -4.26 -12.54 -14.00
C TYR A 607 -4.57 -13.55 -15.10
N GLU A 608 -3.88 -14.68 -15.04
CA GLU A 608 -3.93 -15.74 -16.04
C GLU A 608 -5.31 -16.41 -16.12
N GLU A 609 -5.67 -16.80 -17.33
CA GLU A 609 -7.02 -17.27 -17.67
C GLU A 609 -7.41 -18.54 -16.89
N ASP A 610 -6.48 -19.46 -16.68
CA ASP A 610 -6.73 -20.71 -15.93
C ASP A 610 -7.03 -20.44 -14.44
N PHE A 611 -6.44 -19.39 -13.87
CA PHE A 611 -6.70 -18.99 -12.48
C PHE A 611 -8.02 -18.22 -12.36
N THR A 612 -8.28 -17.26 -13.26
CA THR A 612 -9.48 -16.41 -13.23
C THR A 612 -10.76 -17.15 -13.63
N LYS A 613 -10.67 -18.23 -14.40
CA LYS A 613 -11.81 -19.11 -14.70
C LYS A 613 -12.37 -19.81 -13.47
N GLU A 614 -11.49 -20.25 -12.56
CA GLU A 614 -11.87 -21.06 -11.40
C GLU A 614 -12.17 -20.22 -10.15
N ASN A 615 -11.69 -18.98 -10.12
CA ASN A 615 -11.76 -18.09 -8.95
C ASN A 615 -12.42 -16.76 -9.31
N LYS A 616 -13.40 -16.34 -8.49
CA LYS A 616 -13.99 -14.99 -8.56
C LYS A 616 -13.41 -14.00 -7.54
N VAL A 617 -12.55 -14.50 -6.66
CA VAL A 617 -11.82 -13.72 -5.67
C VAL A 617 -10.47 -14.38 -5.39
N VAL A 618 -9.39 -13.60 -5.32
CA VAL A 618 -8.11 -14.08 -4.76
C VAL A 618 -8.27 -14.21 -3.26
N SER A 619 -7.86 -15.31 -2.64
CA SER A 619 -8.02 -15.46 -1.18
C SER A 619 -6.90 -14.75 -0.43
N VAL A 620 -5.64 -15.03 -0.80
CA VAL A 620 -4.47 -14.38 -0.20
C VAL A 620 -3.60 -13.78 -1.31
N VAL A 621 -3.37 -12.48 -1.22
CA VAL A 621 -2.39 -11.79 -2.06
C VAL A 621 -1.08 -11.75 -1.29
N TRP A 622 -0.04 -12.30 -1.89
CA TRP A 622 1.35 -12.21 -1.43
C TRP A 622 2.11 -11.24 -2.34
N ALA A 623 3.27 -10.75 -1.90
CA ALA A 623 4.15 -9.98 -2.76
C ALA A 623 4.50 -10.75 -4.06
N ASN A 624 4.67 -12.08 -3.96
CA ASN A 624 5.11 -12.94 -5.07
C ASN A 624 4.12 -14.01 -5.51
N LYS A 625 2.93 -14.07 -4.91
CA LYS A 625 1.94 -15.13 -5.13
C LYS A 625 0.50 -14.61 -5.07
N ARG A 626 -0.39 -15.27 -5.79
CA ARG A 626 -1.86 -15.20 -5.63
C ARG A 626 -2.33 -16.60 -5.26
N ASP A 627 -2.98 -16.72 -4.11
CA ASP A 627 -3.44 -18.01 -3.59
C ASP A 627 -4.98 -18.07 -3.60
N SER A 628 -5.51 -19.25 -3.88
CA SER A 628 -6.93 -19.55 -3.79
C SER A 628 -7.32 -20.18 -2.43
N GLY A 629 -6.36 -20.70 -1.68
CA GLY A 629 -6.56 -21.18 -0.29
C GLY A 629 -6.57 -20.04 0.72
N LEU A 630 -7.16 -20.30 1.89
CA LEU A 630 -7.09 -19.46 3.09
C LEU A 630 -6.17 -20.13 4.12
N TRP A 631 -5.75 -19.39 5.14
CA TRP A 631 -4.96 -19.94 6.24
C TRP A 631 -5.66 -21.08 7.00
N PHE A 632 -6.99 -21.03 7.07
CA PHE A 632 -7.81 -21.96 7.85
C PHE A 632 -8.79 -22.80 7.01
N ALA A 633 -8.88 -22.55 5.70
CA ALA A 633 -9.85 -23.21 4.83
C ALA A 633 -9.27 -23.49 3.43
N PRO A 634 -9.55 -24.66 2.84
CA PRO A 634 -9.05 -24.99 1.53
C PRO A 634 -9.83 -24.24 0.42
N ALA A 635 -9.26 -24.20 -0.78
CA ALA A 635 -9.78 -23.42 -1.91
C ALA A 635 -11.24 -23.75 -2.31
N GLN A 636 -11.74 -24.95 -1.96
CA GLN A 636 -13.11 -25.37 -2.24
C GLN A 636 -14.14 -24.77 -1.28
N TRP A 637 -13.74 -24.15 -0.18
CA TRP A 637 -14.65 -23.52 0.78
C TRP A 637 -14.95 -22.09 0.35
N ARG A 638 -15.66 -21.94 -0.77
CA ARG A 638 -15.96 -20.66 -1.41
C ARG A 638 -16.71 -19.70 -0.48
N GLU A 639 -17.50 -20.23 0.44
CA GLU A 639 -18.21 -19.46 1.45
C GLU A 639 -17.26 -18.73 2.42
N CYS A 640 -16.17 -19.38 2.83
CA CYS A 640 -15.16 -18.77 3.68
C CYS A 640 -14.34 -17.76 2.87
N ARG A 641 -13.99 -18.13 1.62
CA ARG A 641 -13.25 -17.25 0.70
C ARG A 641 -14.00 -15.97 0.38
N LEU A 642 -15.32 -16.03 0.21
CA LEU A 642 -16.14 -14.82 0.04
C LEU A 642 -16.26 -14.08 1.37
N GLY A 643 -16.68 -14.77 2.44
CA GLY A 643 -17.03 -14.13 3.70
C GLY A 643 -15.86 -13.41 4.38
N ILE A 644 -14.62 -13.90 4.22
CA ILE A 644 -13.44 -13.26 4.80
C ILE A 644 -13.19 -11.85 4.23
N HIS A 645 -13.62 -11.57 2.99
CA HIS A 645 -13.53 -10.25 2.37
C HIS A 645 -14.78 -9.38 2.60
N VAL A 646 -15.76 -9.88 3.36
CA VAL A 646 -16.97 -9.13 3.73
C VAL A 646 -16.96 -8.76 5.21
N LEU A 647 -16.37 -9.59 6.08
CA LEU A 647 -16.35 -9.34 7.51
C LEU A 647 -15.30 -8.28 7.89
N PRO A 648 -15.61 -7.33 8.80
CA PRO A 648 -16.93 -7.08 9.37
C PRO A 648 -17.87 -6.36 8.40
N LEU A 649 -19.15 -6.75 8.44
CA LEU A 649 -20.20 -6.10 7.67
C LEU A 649 -20.58 -4.76 8.32
N SER A 650 -20.28 -3.65 7.63
CA SER A 650 -20.45 -2.28 8.12
C SER A 650 -20.81 -1.32 6.97
N PRO A 651 -21.13 -0.04 7.22
CA PRO A 651 -21.50 0.89 6.13
C PRO A 651 -20.46 0.99 5.00
N ILE A 652 -19.17 0.95 5.33
CA ILE A 652 -18.08 1.07 4.35
C ILE A 652 -18.02 -0.15 3.40
N THR A 653 -18.60 -1.29 3.78
CA THR A 653 -18.70 -2.49 2.93
C THR A 653 -19.44 -2.20 1.62
N GLU A 654 -20.34 -1.21 1.58
CA GLU A 654 -21.03 -0.79 0.35
C GLU A 654 -20.06 -0.23 -0.69
N ALA A 655 -19.06 0.54 -0.26
CA ALA A 655 -18.04 1.10 -1.16
C ALA A 655 -17.07 0.01 -1.65
N LEU A 656 -16.74 -0.96 -0.79
CA LEU A 656 -15.90 -2.09 -1.17
C LEU A 656 -16.54 -2.94 -2.28
N PHE A 657 -17.84 -3.20 -2.17
CA PHE A 657 -18.63 -3.99 -3.11
C PHE A 657 -19.59 -3.14 -3.95
N SER A 658 -19.11 -1.99 -4.44
CA SER A 658 -19.93 -1.04 -5.20
C SER A 658 -20.36 -1.53 -6.59
N ASP A 659 -19.63 -2.50 -7.16
CA ASP A 659 -19.98 -3.13 -8.44
C ASP A 659 -20.97 -4.28 -8.21
N VAL A 660 -22.26 -3.99 -8.38
CA VAL A 660 -23.36 -4.95 -8.21
C VAL A 660 -23.26 -6.12 -9.21
N GLY A 661 -22.71 -5.89 -10.41
CA GLY A 661 -22.48 -6.94 -11.40
C GLY A 661 -21.48 -7.97 -10.88
N TYR A 662 -20.33 -7.50 -10.40
CA TYR A 662 -19.33 -8.35 -9.75
C TYR A 662 -19.89 -9.06 -8.51
N VAL A 663 -20.66 -8.37 -7.66
CA VAL A 663 -21.28 -8.97 -6.47
C VAL A 663 -22.17 -10.15 -6.84
N LYS A 664 -23.00 -10.00 -7.88
CA LYS A 664 -23.85 -11.07 -8.38
C LYS A 664 -23.02 -12.26 -8.85
N GLU A 665 -22.00 -12.03 -9.67
CA GLU A 665 -21.10 -13.11 -10.12
C GLU A 665 -20.43 -13.85 -8.95
N LEU A 666 -19.96 -13.12 -7.94
CA LEU A 666 -19.27 -13.66 -6.78
C LEU A 666 -20.21 -14.52 -5.91
N VAL A 667 -21.45 -14.07 -5.72
CA VAL A 667 -22.49 -14.83 -5.00
C VAL A 667 -22.87 -16.08 -5.79
N GLU A 668 -23.15 -15.97 -7.10
CA GLU A 668 -23.49 -17.11 -7.95
C GLU A 668 -22.38 -18.17 -7.99
N TRP A 669 -21.12 -17.75 -8.00
CA TRP A 669 -19.95 -18.64 -7.90
C TRP A 669 -19.89 -19.39 -6.57
N THR A 670 -20.43 -18.82 -5.50
CA THR A 670 -20.35 -19.37 -4.13
C THR A 670 -21.55 -20.26 -3.76
N VAL A 671 -22.75 -19.94 -4.26
CA VAL A 671 -24.01 -20.63 -3.93
C VAL A 671 -23.95 -22.16 -4.04
N PRO A 672 -23.36 -22.77 -5.10
CA PRO A 672 -23.27 -24.23 -5.21
C PRO A 672 -22.58 -24.91 -4.01
N ASN A 673 -21.66 -24.21 -3.35
CA ASN A 673 -20.87 -24.75 -2.23
C ASN A 673 -21.65 -24.73 -0.90
N LEU A 674 -22.75 -23.98 -0.81
CA LEU A 674 -23.57 -23.88 0.41
C LEU A 674 -24.30 -25.17 0.78
N ASN A 675 -24.45 -26.09 -0.18
CA ASN A 675 -25.08 -27.41 0.02
C ASN A 675 -24.09 -28.46 0.55
N ARG A 676 -22.81 -28.12 0.72
CA ARG A 676 -21.79 -29.02 1.24
C ARG A 676 -22.05 -29.36 2.71
N LYS A 677 -21.74 -30.59 3.10
CA LYS A 677 -21.75 -30.99 4.52
C LYS A 677 -20.72 -30.16 5.29
N CYS A 678 -21.11 -29.66 6.47
CA CYS A 678 -20.26 -28.84 7.37
C CYS A 678 -20.02 -27.39 6.94
N VAL A 679 -20.85 -26.80 6.08
CA VAL A 679 -20.84 -25.34 5.86
C VAL A 679 -21.24 -24.64 7.14
N GLY A 680 -20.34 -23.83 7.70
CA GLY A 680 -20.62 -23.01 8.88
C GLY A 680 -21.72 -22.00 8.56
N GLU A 681 -22.81 -22.03 9.33
CA GLU A 681 -23.97 -21.16 9.09
C GLU A 681 -23.61 -19.67 9.21
N GLY A 682 -22.66 -19.32 10.08
CA GLY A 682 -22.16 -17.93 10.21
C GLY A 682 -21.60 -17.33 8.92
N TRP A 683 -20.98 -18.14 8.05
CA TRP A 683 -20.47 -17.68 6.75
C TRP A 683 -21.58 -17.40 5.74
N LYS A 684 -22.73 -18.08 5.87
CA LYS A 684 -23.88 -17.89 4.97
C LYS A 684 -24.44 -16.48 5.07
N GLY A 685 -24.41 -15.89 6.27
CA GLY A 685 -24.89 -14.52 6.51
C GLY A 685 -24.23 -13.49 5.59
N PHE A 686 -22.92 -13.55 5.39
CA PHE A 686 -22.20 -12.62 4.51
C PHE A 686 -22.58 -12.77 3.04
N ILE A 687 -22.84 -14.01 2.61
CA ILE A 687 -23.26 -14.30 1.23
C ILE A 687 -24.66 -13.75 0.99
N TYR A 688 -25.57 -13.96 1.94
CA TYR A 688 -26.93 -13.43 1.85
C TYR A 688 -26.96 -11.89 1.98
N ALA A 689 -26.05 -11.30 2.75
CA ALA A 689 -25.86 -9.86 2.79
C ALA A 689 -25.49 -9.32 1.40
N LEU A 690 -24.53 -9.95 0.71
CA LEU A 690 -24.17 -9.58 -0.65
C LEU A 690 -25.32 -9.84 -1.65
N GLU A 691 -26.03 -10.96 -1.54
CA GLU A 691 -27.23 -11.23 -2.35
C GLU A 691 -28.28 -10.12 -2.20
N GLY A 692 -28.47 -9.62 -0.98
CA GLY A 692 -29.43 -8.55 -0.69
C GLY A 692 -29.10 -7.19 -1.34
N THR A 693 -27.96 -7.05 -2.01
CA THR A 693 -27.65 -5.88 -2.84
C THR A 693 -28.41 -5.86 -4.17
N TYR A 694 -28.82 -7.02 -4.69
CA TYR A 694 -29.54 -7.15 -5.97
C TYR A 694 -30.83 -7.98 -5.89
N ASP A 695 -30.99 -8.85 -4.90
CA ASP A 695 -32.19 -9.66 -4.66
C ASP A 695 -32.55 -9.62 -3.16
N LYS A 696 -33.24 -8.54 -2.78
CA LYS A 696 -33.59 -8.24 -1.39
C LYS A 696 -34.54 -9.28 -0.78
N GLU A 697 -35.54 -9.73 -1.54
CA GLU A 697 -36.58 -10.63 -1.06
C GLU A 697 -36.01 -12.03 -0.76
N SER A 698 -35.24 -12.58 -1.70
CA SER A 698 -34.55 -13.87 -1.53
C SER A 698 -33.59 -13.83 -0.34
N ALA A 699 -32.78 -12.77 -0.26
CA ALA A 699 -31.81 -12.61 0.82
C ALA A 699 -32.47 -12.54 2.21
N LEU A 700 -33.55 -11.76 2.36
CA LEU A 700 -34.28 -11.66 3.64
C LEU A 700 -34.88 -13.00 4.06
N GLN A 701 -35.46 -13.77 3.13
CA GLN A 701 -36.00 -15.09 3.43
C GLN A 701 -34.90 -16.02 3.97
N LYS A 702 -33.72 -16.00 3.34
CA LYS A 702 -32.58 -16.83 3.76
C LYS A 702 -31.99 -16.39 5.10
N VAL A 703 -31.83 -15.08 5.32
CA VAL A 703 -31.32 -14.52 6.58
C VAL A 703 -32.24 -14.87 7.75
N ARG A 704 -33.57 -14.74 7.61
CA ARG A 704 -34.54 -15.12 8.65
C ARG A 704 -34.50 -16.61 9.01
N GLY A 705 -33.96 -17.45 8.13
CA GLY A 705 -33.75 -18.88 8.38
C GLY A 705 -32.48 -19.22 9.15
N LEU A 706 -31.56 -18.26 9.34
CA LEU A 706 -30.28 -18.49 10.02
C LEU A 706 -30.47 -18.59 11.53
N LYS A 707 -29.74 -19.52 12.17
CA LYS A 707 -29.72 -19.70 13.63
C LYS A 707 -28.40 -19.35 14.28
N VAL A 708 -27.30 -19.44 13.54
CA VAL A 708 -25.94 -19.17 14.01
C VAL A 708 -25.28 -18.12 13.12
N PHE A 709 -24.60 -17.17 13.75
CA PHE A 709 -23.91 -16.05 13.10
C PHE A 709 -22.40 -16.13 13.36
N ASP A 710 -21.63 -15.46 12.51
CA ASP A 710 -20.23 -15.14 12.83
C ASP A 710 -20.14 -14.37 14.16
N ASP A 711 -19.07 -14.57 14.92
CA ASP A 711 -18.91 -13.97 16.26
C ASP A 711 -18.77 -12.43 16.24
N GLY A 712 -18.44 -11.84 15.08
CA GLY A 712 -18.47 -10.40 14.83
C GLY A 712 -19.74 -9.88 14.17
N ASN A 713 -20.76 -10.73 13.94
CA ASN A 713 -21.98 -10.34 13.23
C ASN A 713 -23.25 -10.71 14.01
N SER A 714 -24.40 -10.19 13.57
CA SER A 714 -25.68 -10.31 14.28
C SER A 714 -26.86 -10.41 13.30
N MET A 715 -27.99 -10.92 13.77
CA MET A 715 -29.21 -10.95 12.94
C MET A 715 -29.67 -9.53 12.63
N SER A 716 -29.68 -8.65 13.64
CA SER A 716 -30.03 -7.23 13.46
C SER A 716 -29.15 -6.53 12.42
N ASN A 717 -27.85 -6.85 12.34
CA ASN A 717 -26.94 -6.25 11.37
C ASN A 717 -27.20 -6.76 9.94
N LEU A 718 -27.53 -8.04 9.77
CA LEU A 718 -27.92 -8.58 8.45
C LEU A 718 -29.24 -7.98 7.97
N LEU A 719 -30.24 -7.87 8.85
CA LEU A 719 -31.51 -7.22 8.54
C LEU A 719 -31.29 -5.73 8.20
N TRP A 720 -30.55 -5.00 9.03
CA TRP A 720 -30.17 -3.61 8.77
C TRP A 720 -29.49 -3.45 7.41
N TRP A 721 -28.52 -4.32 7.08
CA TRP A 721 -27.76 -4.23 5.84
C TRP A 721 -28.70 -4.36 4.64
N ILE A 722 -29.49 -5.44 4.59
CA ILE A 722 -30.38 -5.74 3.47
C ILE A 722 -31.50 -4.69 3.38
N GLN A 723 -32.04 -4.25 4.52
CA GLN A 723 -33.14 -3.27 4.53
C GLN A 723 -32.71 -1.87 4.09
N SER A 724 -31.44 -1.51 4.30
CA SER A 724 -30.85 -0.26 3.81
C SER A 724 -30.38 -0.30 2.35
N ARG A 725 -30.53 -1.44 1.66
CA ARG A 725 -30.36 -1.54 0.20
C ARG A 725 -31.70 -1.26 -0.52
N GLY A 726 -31.63 -0.66 -1.70
CA GLY A 726 -32.80 -0.32 -2.51
C GLY A 726 -32.42 0.07 -3.95
N GLU A 727 -33.41 0.06 -4.85
CA GLU A 727 -33.22 0.41 -6.26
C GLU A 727 -32.68 1.83 -6.39
N VAL A 728 -31.66 1.99 -7.25
CA VAL A 728 -31.24 3.31 -7.71
C VAL A 728 -32.39 3.83 -8.56
N GLU A 729 -33.25 4.68 -8.00
CA GLU A 729 -34.06 5.55 -8.84
C GLU A 729 -33.05 6.34 -9.69
N GLU A 730 -33.09 6.12 -11.02
CA GLU A 730 -32.34 6.85 -12.04
C GLU A 730 -32.78 8.33 -12.07
N GLU A 731 -32.70 9.04 -10.95
CA GLU A 731 -32.97 10.48 -10.88
C GLU A 731 -31.97 11.24 -10.01
N PHE A 732 -30.79 10.70 -9.71
CA PHE A 732 -29.67 11.56 -9.30
C PHE A 732 -28.36 11.07 -9.91
N GLY A 733 -27.87 11.86 -10.88
CA GLY A 733 -26.64 11.59 -11.62
C GLY A 733 -25.46 11.28 -10.70
N GLN A 734 -24.65 10.33 -11.15
CA GLN A 734 -23.36 9.96 -10.55
C GLN A 734 -22.60 11.22 -10.10
N GLY A 735 -22.32 11.27 -8.79
CA GLY A 735 -21.51 12.29 -8.15
C GLY A 735 -22.32 13.42 -7.53
N LYS A 736 -22.84 13.21 -6.30
CA LYS A 736 -23.05 14.24 -5.25
C LYS A 736 -23.79 13.69 -4.03
N GLN A 737 -23.22 12.72 -3.32
CA GLN A 737 -23.52 12.52 -1.90
C GLN A 737 -22.22 12.30 -1.13
N CYS A 738 -21.33 13.29 -1.23
CA CYS A 738 -20.18 13.38 -0.36
C CYS A 738 -20.46 14.47 0.68
N TRP A 739 -20.74 14.06 1.91
CA TRP A 739 -20.94 14.96 3.06
C TRP A 739 -19.65 15.68 3.49
N PHE A 740 -18.52 15.44 2.79
CA PHE A 740 -17.24 16.12 3.04
C PHE A 740 -17.27 17.63 2.77
N GLY A 741 -18.20 18.13 1.94
CA GLY A 741 -18.32 19.56 1.64
C GLY A 741 -18.75 20.43 2.82
N HIS A 742 -19.27 19.85 3.91
CA HIS A 742 -19.72 20.61 5.09
C HIS A 742 -18.72 20.67 6.24
N TYR A 743 -17.64 19.88 6.21
CA TYR A 743 -16.65 19.81 7.30
C TYR A 743 -15.28 20.38 6.95
N CYS A 744 -15.06 20.79 5.69
CA CYS A 744 -13.80 21.37 5.23
C CYS A 744 -14.05 22.73 4.54
N HIS A 745 -14.33 23.75 5.35
CA HIS A 745 -14.13 25.16 5.00
C HIS A 745 -13.53 25.92 6.17
#